data_AF-A0A0S7ZV73-F1
#
_entry.id   AF-A0A0S7ZV73-F1
#
_cell.length_a   1.000
_cell.length_b   1.000
_cell.length_c   1.000
_cell.angle_alpha   90.00
_cell.angle_beta   90.00
_cell.angle_gamma   90.00
#
_symmetry.space_group_name_H-M   'P 1'
#
loop_
_entity.id
_entity.type
_entity.pdbx_description
1 polymer ?
#
loop_
_entity_poly.entity_id
_entity_poly.type
_entity_poly.pdbx_seq_one_letter_code
_entity_poly.pdbx_strand_id
1 'polypeptide(L)'
;PNKHQLLETLATRVPGIYVPSLYEIPDGGRTARPTSNAPEGIPFPVVARTVPVLRSADHPRQMIVSLTATTHDRLPIEVMRGCVRGCRFCQAGYLYRPARERDVEETVAIAEQGIEHSGWQEVSLLSLSTADYSQAVELTDRMSHAMVDRGVSVSLPSLRADAFSVGLAEAVSRVRKSGVTFAPEAGSQRLRDVINKGLTEADILSAVDKAMDAGWTSIKLYFMIGHPTETEQDFEELAQLVERIRAILNKYSGRRAITLAFSPFVPKAHTPFQWERQDTIEATRSKLAWIKHRLKGRGVEIRYHDSADTAIEGVISRGGREIADVIEGAWRRGARFDGWSEFCEFGPWEAALSENGLTLLDSFRELGEHEELPWEIVNYKIDRRFFIKERHKAYQAGLTPECKHERCSACGVCDFQAMRNLLAESVTSVKPQPNQGLLQGVAGTTVRLGYSKGESLRFISHLELQRELERTFRRVAVPVLYSAGFSPRPRISAGPALALGWTSDAEWIDVELAGSWPEQRLAGLLRDLNTHVAPGITFTVAAAMPPKVESLVTGIEVSTYVAQFPRPSFDTSLGMLTQASVAFVAAPSVVIVRERKGRRREIDIRPLVHEFAVVAGDEVVLRLTTASEQSVKPSEVLRAALDLDEGLVPLIKIHKLEATLASGDGPTMGALARAEVTGFETRDTNYSQQPARDARGYSGGRSTC
;
A
#
# COMPACT_ATOMS: atom_id res chain seq x y z
N PRO A 1 17.79 31.75 -13.64
CA PRO A 1 17.46 31.06 -14.92
C PRO A 1 15.95 30.97 -15.12
N ASN A 2 15.44 31.31 -16.31
CA ASN A 2 14.06 30.96 -16.65
C ASN A 2 13.93 29.42 -16.78
N LYS A 3 12.71 28.89 -16.73
CA LYS A 3 12.47 27.42 -16.78
C LYS A 3 13.19 26.76 -17.95
N HIS A 4 13.19 27.39 -19.12
CA HIS A 4 13.84 26.88 -20.33
C HIS A 4 15.35 26.71 -20.15
N GLN A 5 16.04 27.77 -19.74
CA GLN A 5 17.49 27.77 -19.49
C GLN A 5 17.87 26.75 -18.41
N LEU A 6 17.03 26.58 -17.37
CA LEU A 6 17.26 25.56 -16.36
C LEU A 6 17.19 24.15 -16.96
N LEU A 7 16.16 23.87 -17.76
CA LEU A 7 15.99 22.55 -18.40
C LEU A 7 17.13 22.24 -19.37
N GLU A 8 17.56 23.21 -20.18
CA GLU A 8 18.74 23.06 -21.06
C GLU A 8 20.01 22.78 -20.26
N THR A 9 20.23 23.53 -19.18
CA THR A 9 21.38 23.34 -18.29
C THR A 9 21.36 21.95 -17.64
N LEU A 10 20.19 21.50 -17.18
CA LEU A 10 20.03 20.18 -16.58
C LEU A 10 20.27 19.06 -17.59
N ALA A 11 19.69 19.16 -18.79
CA ALA A 11 19.83 18.15 -19.83
C ALA A 11 21.28 17.99 -20.34
N THR A 12 22.05 19.09 -20.35
CA THR A 12 23.44 19.10 -20.85
C THR A 12 24.46 18.79 -19.77
N ARG A 13 24.24 19.26 -18.53
CA ARG A 13 25.24 19.14 -17.45
C ARG A 13 25.01 17.96 -16.51
N VAL A 14 23.79 17.44 -16.43
CA VAL A 14 23.46 16.31 -15.57
C VAL A 14 23.14 15.10 -16.44
N PRO A 15 23.99 14.07 -16.46
CA PRO A 15 23.75 12.88 -17.27
C PRO A 15 22.40 12.22 -16.97
N GLY A 16 21.77 11.63 -17.99
CA GLY A 16 20.54 10.87 -17.86
C GLY A 16 19.26 11.68 -17.62
N ILE A 17 19.32 13.02 -17.70
CA ILE A 17 18.11 13.84 -17.72
C ILE A 17 17.56 13.92 -19.15
N TYR A 18 16.34 13.44 -19.34
CA TYR A 18 15.58 13.61 -20.58
C TYR A 18 14.64 14.81 -20.43
N VAL A 19 14.76 15.77 -21.35
CA VAL A 19 13.87 16.94 -21.44
C VAL A 19 13.08 16.84 -22.75
N PRO A 20 11.80 16.43 -22.73
CA PRO A 20 11.03 16.16 -23.95
C PRO A 20 11.01 17.33 -24.95
N SER A 21 10.97 18.58 -24.49
CA SER A 21 10.92 19.76 -25.37
C SER A 21 12.18 19.99 -26.20
N LEU A 22 13.29 19.32 -25.90
CA LEU A 22 14.55 19.39 -26.67
C LEU A 22 14.66 18.32 -27.75
N TYR A 23 13.61 17.50 -27.92
CA TYR A 23 13.55 16.44 -28.93
C TYR A 23 12.22 16.52 -29.67
N GLU A 24 12.19 16.13 -30.94
CA GLU A 24 11.00 16.02 -31.79
C GLU A 24 10.96 14.67 -32.49
N ILE A 25 9.77 14.21 -32.86
CA ILE A 25 9.62 13.00 -33.68
C ILE A 25 9.77 13.45 -35.14
N PRO A 26 10.78 12.96 -35.89
CA PRO A 26 10.93 13.29 -37.30
C PRO A 26 9.72 12.80 -38.12
N ASP A 27 9.44 13.45 -39.24
CA ASP A 27 8.38 13.02 -40.16
C ASP A 27 8.57 11.55 -40.58
N GLY A 28 7.55 10.73 -40.34
CA GLY A 28 7.57 9.29 -40.62
C GLY A 28 8.43 8.45 -39.65
N GLY A 29 9.07 9.06 -38.65
CA GLY A 29 9.80 8.39 -37.59
C GLY A 29 8.92 8.06 -36.39
N ARG A 30 9.45 7.23 -35.48
CA ARG A 30 8.81 6.89 -34.19
C ARG A 30 9.63 7.30 -32.98
N THR A 31 10.94 7.44 -33.14
CA THR A 31 11.85 7.79 -32.03
C THR A 31 12.08 9.30 -32.01
N ALA A 32 11.88 9.91 -30.84
CA ALA A 32 12.21 11.33 -30.65
C ALA A 32 13.71 11.56 -30.80
N ARG A 33 14.11 12.57 -31.60
CA ARG A 33 15.51 12.97 -31.87
C ARG A 33 15.73 14.42 -31.47
N PRO A 34 16.97 14.84 -31.16
CA PRO A 34 17.24 16.24 -30.81
C PRO A 34 16.69 17.21 -31.86
N THR A 35 16.04 18.29 -31.41
CA THR A 35 15.54 19.33 -32.32
C THR A 35 16.71 20.12 -32.92
N SER A 36 16.44 20.83 -34.02
CA SER A 36 17.41 21.76 -34.63
C SER A 36 17.88 22.88 -33.69
N ASN A 37 17.06 23.24 -32.69
CA ASN A 37 17.37 24.27 -31.69
C ASN A 37 17.89 23.68 -30.36
N ALA A 38 18.11 22.37 -30.28
CA ALA A 38 18.60 21.76 -29.05
C ALA A 38 20.03 22.26 -28.73
N PRO A 39 20.37 22.44 -27.45
CA PRO A 39 21.72 22.80 -27.04
C PRO A 39 22.77 21.84 -27.60
N GLU A 40 23.93 22.38 -27.96
CA GLU A 40 25.07 21.57 -28.38
C GLU A 40 25.45 20.55 -27.29
N GLY A 41 25.72 19.31 -27.70
CA GLY A 41 26.09 18.22 -26.78
C GLY A 41 24.91 17.57 -26.05
N ILE A 42 23.66 17.89 -26.41
CA ILE A 42 22.49 17.17 -25.91
C ILE A 42 22.61 15.66 -26.21
N PRO A 43 22.43 14.76 -25.23
CA PRO A 43 22.66 13.33 -25.43
C PRO A 43 21.57 12.72 -26.30
N PHE A 44 21.97 11.91 -27.28
CA PHE A 44 21.08 11.01 -28.02
C PHE A 44 21.78 9.67 -28.30
N PRO A 45 21.22 8.54 -27.84
CA PRO A 45 20.08 8.44 -26.91
C PRO A 45 20.44 8.98 -25.50
N VAL A 46 19.42 9.25 -24.68
CA VAL A 46 19.61 9.61 -23.28
C VAL A 46 20.01 8.38 -22.48
N VAL A 47 21.23 8.36 -21.95
CA VAL A 47 21.75 7.20 -21.21
C VAL A 47 21.30 7.24 -19.75
N ALA A 48 20.60 6.19 -19.31
CA ALA A 48 20.13 6.07 -17.94
C ALA A 48 21.29 6.00 -16.94
N ARG A 49 21.12 6.64 -15.78
CA ARG A 49 22.09 6.58 -14.68
C ARG A 49 21.89 5.35 -13.82
N THR A 50 23.00 4.76 -13.42
CA THR A 50 23.01 3.59 -12.55
C THR A 50 23.81 3.94 -11.31
N VAL A 51 23.24 3.72 -10.13
CA VAL A 51 23.98 3.84 -8.86
C VAL A 51 24.86 2.59 -8.70
N PRO A 52 26.18 2.71 -8.54
CA PRO A 52 27.09 1.55 -8.46
C PRO A 52 26.97 0.78 -7.14
N VAL A 53 26.68 1.47 -6.03
CA VAL A 53 26.63 0.89 -4.68
C VAL A 53 25.39 1.40 -3.95
N LEU A 54 24.64 0.51 -3.30
CA LEU A 54 23.51 0.89 -2.45
C LEU A 54 24.02 1.25 -1.05
N ARG A 55 24.44 2.50 -0.85
CA ARG A 55 24.97 2.95 0.44
C ARG A 55 23.85 3.12 1.46
N SER A 56 24.14 2.85 2.71
CA SER A 56 23.16 3.02 3.79
C SER A 56 22.90 4.47 4.18
N ALA A 57 23.86 5.36 3.90
CA ALA A 57 23.65 6.81 3.98
C ALA A 57 22.60 7.34 2.98
N ASP A 58 22.35 6.63 1.88
CA ASP A 58 21.37 7.03 0.86
C ASP A 58 19.94 6.54 1.20
N HIS A 59 19.75 5.74 2.26
CA HIS A 59 18.42 5.27 2.67
C HIS A 59 17.75 6.29 3.61
N PRO A 60 16.49 6.70 3.34
CA PRO A 60 15.77 7.62 4.21
C PRO A 60 15.52 6.98 5.59
N ARG A 61 16.09 7.56 6.64
CA ARG A 61 15.92 7.06 8.03
C ARG A 61 14.62 7.53 8.68
N GLN A 62 14.07 8.64 8.20
CA GLN A 62 12.79 9.19 8.64
C GLN A 62 11.81 9.12 7.48
N MET A 63 10.99 8.06 7.48
CA MET A 63 9.96 7.84 6.49
C MET A 63 8.68 8.58 6.87
N ILE A 64 7.95 9.05 5.87
CA ILE A 64 6.61 9.63 6.07
C ILE A 64 5.68 8.49 6.50
N VAL A 65 5.10 8.60 7.69
CA VAL A 65 4.13 7.64 8.22
C VAL A 65 2.72 8.14 7.90
N SER A 66 2.02 7.42 7.02
CA SER A 66 0.64 7.73 6.68
C SER A 66 -0.30 7.32 7.81
N LEU A 67 -1.27 8.17 8.15
CA LEU A 67 -2.36 7.81 9.06
C LEU A 67 -3.35 6.83 8.43
N THR A 68 -3.49 6.89 7.12
CA THR A 68 -4.34 5.97 6.36
C THR A 68 -3.54 4.80 5.82
N ALA A 69 -4.23 3.68 5.62
CA ALA A 69 -3.61 2.50 5.03
C ALA A 69 -3.17 2.80 3.59
N THR A 70 -1.88 2.62 3.30
CA THR A 70 -1.33 2.74 1.94
C THR A 70 -0.86 1.37 1.44
N THR A 71 -0.58 1.25 0.14
CA THR A 71 -0.10 -0.01 -0.47
C THR A 71 1.15 -0.58 0.24
N HIS A 72 2.03 0.31 0.71
CA HIS A 72 3.22 -0.02 1.48
C HIS A 72 3.11 0.49 2.92
N ASP A 73 2.05 0.09 3.64
CA ASP A 73 1.84 0.45 5.05
C ASP A 73 2.72 -0.37 6.04
N ARG A 74 4.03 -0.31 5.83
CA ARG A 74 5.11 -1.06 6.52
C ARG A 74 6.44 -0.38 6.24
N LEU A 75 7.53 -0.73 6.94
CA LEU A 75 8.87 -0.20 6.64
C LEU A 75 9.46 -0.89 5.41
N PRO A 76 9.56 -0.25 4.23
CA PRO A 76 10.22 -0.86 3.08
C PRO A 76 11.73 -0.67 3.16
N ILE A 77 12.50 -1.75 3.09
CA ILE A 77 13.97 -1.66 2.95
C ILE A 77 14.37 -2.37 1.66
N GLU A 78 14.92 -1.61 0.71
CA GLU A 78 15.47 -2.18 -0.52
C GLU A 78 16.79 -2.90 -0.21
N VAL A 79 16.75 -4.22 -0.08
CA VAL A 79 17.92 -5.05 0.26
C VAL A 79 18.78 -5.38 -0.96
N MET A 80 18.17 -5.35 -2.15
CA MET A 80 18.85 -5.61 -3.42
C MET A 80 18.17 -4.86 -4.57
N ARG A 81 18.96 -4.22 -5.43
CA ARG A 81 18.51 -3.59 -6.69
C ARG A 81 19.13 -4.27 -7.90
N GLY A 82 18.27 -4.70 -8.82
CA GLY A 82 18.65 -5.50 -9.99
C GLY A 82 18.37 -6.99 -9.79
N CYS A 83 18.42 -7.73 -10.89
CA CYS A 83 18.19 -9.18 -10.92
C CYS A 83 19.13 -9.82 -11.95
N VAL A 84 19.67 -10.98 -11.62
CA VAL A 84 20.66 -11.71 -12.44
C VAL A 84 20.05 -12.81 -13.31
N ARG A 85 18.76 -13.12 -13.12
CA ARG A 85 18.07 -14.25 -13.77
C ARG A 85 17.73 -14.00 -15.24
N GLY A 86 17.41 -12.75 -15.60
CA GLY A 86 17.18 -12.39 -17.01
C GLY A 86 15.93 -13.02 -17.64
N CYS A 87 14.81 -13.07 -16.94
CA CYS A 87 13.53 -13.50 -17.54
C CYS A 87 13.15 -12.57 -18.70
N ARG A 88 12.77 -13.12 -19.85
CA ARG A 88 12.64 -12.41 -21.14
C ARG A 88 11.48 -11.42 -21.25
N PHE A 89 10.50 -11.54 -20.35
CA PHE A 89 9.36 -10.61 -20.24
C PHE A 89 9.58 -9.52 -19.17
N CYS A 90 10.55 -9.70 -18.26
CA CYS A 90 10.64 -8.89 -17.05
C CYS A 90 11.46 -7.62 -17.31
N GLN A 91 10.78 -6.49 -17.56
CA GLN A 91 11.40 -5.18 -17.75
C GLN A 91 12.34 -4.80 -16.60
N ALA A 92 11.90 -4.96 -15.35
CA ALA A 92 12.69 -4.65 -14.17
C ALA A 92 14.02 -5.45 -14.13
N GLY A 93 14.02 -6.70 -14.61
CA GLY A 93 15.21 -7.54 -14.68
C GLY A 93 16.29 -7.05 -15.66
N TYR A 94 15.92 -6.15 -16.58
CA TYR A 94 16.84 -5.49 -17.51
C TYR A 94 17.19 -4.07 -17.06
N LEU A 95 16.19 -3.24 -16.76
CA LEU A 95 16.39 -1.82 -16.42
C LEU A 95 17.27 -1.62 -15.18
N TYR A 96 17.14 -2.50 -14.19
CA TYR A 96 17.86 -2.38 -12.93
C TYR A 96 19.21 -3.11 -12.90
N ARG A 97 19.76 -3.59 -14.02
CA ARG A 97 21.11 -4.19 -14.00
C ARG A 97 22.19 -3.14 -13.68
N PRO A 98 23.32 -3.52 -13.05
CA PRO A 98 23.62 -4.84 -12.47
C PRO A 98 22.95 -5.07 -11.10
N ALA A 99 23.07 -6.28 -10.55
CA ALA A 99 22.58 -6.58 -9.21
C ALA A 99 23.49 -5.98 -8.14
N ARG A 100 22.91 -5.24 -7.19
CA ARG A 100 23.62 -4.65 -6.04
C ARG A 100 22.88 -5.00 -4.77
N GLU A 101 23.58 -5.60 -3.84
CA GLU A 101 23.08 -6.06 -2.55
C GLU A 101 23.59 -5.12 -1.45
N ARG A 102 22.75 -4.87 -0.43
CA ARG A 102 23.18 -4.17 0.78
C ARG A 102 23.91 -5.10 1.72
N ASP A 103 24.72 -4.55 2.61
CA ASP A 103 25.28 -5.29 3.74
C ASP A 103 24.18 -5.69 4.74
N VAL A 104 24.38 -6.82 5.43
CA VAL A 104 23.41 -7.34 6.40
C VAL A 104 23.32 -6.46 7.64
N GLU A 105 24.45 -6.08 8.24
CA GLU A 105 24.49 -5.25 9.47
C GLU A 105 23.86 -3.89 9.22
N GLU A 106 24.23 -3.27 8.10
CA GLU A 106 23.65 -1.98 7.75
C GLU A 106 22.13 -2.07 7.52
N THR A 107 21.65 -3.17 6.94
CA THR A 107 20.22 -3.39 6.71
C THR A 107 19.44 -3.56 8.02
N VAL A 108 20.00 -4.29 8.99
CA VAL A 108 19.40 -4.44 10.34
C VAL A 108 19.36 -3.09 11.06
N ALA A 109 20.46 -2.32 11.02
CA ALA A 109 20.52 -0.99 11.63
C ALA A 109 19.51 0.00 11.02
N ILE A 110 19.28 -0.06 9.70
CA ILE A 110 18.22 0.70 9.03
C ILE A 110 16.85 0.30 9.58
N ALA A 111 16.60 -1.00 9.78
CA ALA A 111 15.32 -1.48 10.28
C ALA A 111 15.04 -1.02 11.71
N GLU A 112 16.01 -1.16 12.62
CA GLU A 112 15.86 -0.73 14.02
C GLU A 112 15.53 0.76 14.10
N GLN A 113 16.32 1.61 13.43
CA GLN A 113 16.08 3.05 13.40
C GLN A 113 14.75 3.38 12.72
N GLY A 114 14.42 2.71 11.60
CA GLY A 114 13.18 2.96 10.87
C GLY A 114 11.94 2.59 11.69
N ILE A 115 11.99 1.49 12.46
CA ILE A 115 10.90 1.06 13.34
C ILE A 115 10.76 2.01 14.54
N GLU A 116 11.86 2.47 15.13
CA GLU A 116 11.85 3.43 16.23
C GLU A 116 11.19 4.76 15.83
N HIS A 117 11.48 5.27 14.63
CA HIS A 117 10.88 6.51 14.15
C HIS A 117 9.45 6.33 13.63
N SER A 118 9.15 5.22 12.94
CA SER A 118 7.85 5.05 12.29
C SER A 118 6.77 4.46 13.20
N GLY A 119 7.18 3.58 14.11
CA GLY A 119 6.29 2.71 14.86
C GLY A 119 5.61 1.63 14.04
N TRP A 120 6.03 1.35 12.79
CA TRP A 120 5.41 0.30 11.97
C TRP A 120 5.46 -1.09 12.63
N GLN A 121 4.54 -1.96 12.23
CA GLN A 121 4.41 -3.32 12.75
C GLN A 121 5.07 -4.37 11.87
N GLU A 122 5.61 -3.96 10.72
CA GLU A 122 6.22 -4.84 9.74
C GLU A 122 7.40 -4.15 9.04
N VAL A 123 8.47 -4.91 8.82
CA VAL A 123 9.58 -4.60 7.92
C VAL A 123 9.46 -5.47 6.67
N SER A 124 9.54 -4.85 5.49
CA SER A 124 9.48 -5.55 4.20
C SER A 124 10.84 -5.49 3.51
N LEU A 125 11.44 -6.66 3.26
CA LEU A 125 12.71 -6.76 2.54
C LEU A 125 12.46 -6.68 1.03
N LEU A 126 12.41 -5.45 0.51
CA LEU A 126 12.10 -5.18 -0.89
C LEU A 126 13.26 -5.57 -1.81
N SER A 127 12.97 -6.38 -2.82
CA SER A 127 13.83 -6.63 -3.96
C SER A 127 13.04 -7.27 -5.10
N LEU A 128 13.67 -7.49 -6.25
CA LEU A 128 13.05 -8.27 -7.34
C LEU A 128 13.00 -9.78 -7.02
N SER A 129 13.91 -10.28 -6.17
CA SER A 129 13.86 -11.63 -5.62
C SER A 129 14.69 -11.72 -4.34
N THR A 130 14.04 -11.73 -3.18
CA THR A 130 14.77 -11.67 -1.90
C THR A 130 15.51 -12.96 -1.61
N ALA A 131 15.03 -14.09 -2.15
CA ALA A 131 15.72 -15.37 -2.06
C ALA A 131 17.03 -15.41 -2.89
N ASP A 132 17.20 -14.53 -3.87
CA ASP A 132 18.43 -14.44 -4.68
C ASP A 132 19.52 -13.56 -4.02
N TYR A 133 19.22 -12.86 -2.91
CA TYR A 133 20.20 -12.09 -2.14
C TYR A 133 21.21 -13.04 -1.47
N SER A 134 22.51 -12.77 -1.60
CA SER A 134 23.57 -13.73 -1.24
C SER A 134 23.53 -14.18 0.22
N GLN A 135 23.07 -13.32 1.12
CA GLN A 135 22.97 -13.57 2.56
C GLN A 135 21.50 -13.67 3.02
N ALA A 136 20.59 -14.20 2.19
CA ALA A 136 19.14 -14.13 2.46
C ALA A 136 18.72 -14.80 3.77
N VAL A 137 19.32 -15.95 4.08
CA VAL A 137 19.05 -16.69 5.33
C VAL A 137 19.55 -15.88 6.53
N GLU A 138 20.81 -15.45 6.51
CA GLU A 138 21.44 -14.66 7.58
C GLU A 138 20.68 -13.35 7.82
N LEU A 139 20.37 -12.59 6.76
CA LEU A 139 19.62 -11.34 6.85
C LEU A 139 18.23 -11.56 7.45
N THR A 140 17.51 -12.58 7.00
CA THR A 140 16.17 -12.86 7.53
C THR A 140 16.24 -13.27 8.99
N ASP A 141 17.20 -14.12 9.38
CA ASP A 141 17.35 -14.56 10.76
C ASP A 141 17.71 -13.39 11.69
N ARG A 142 18.70 -12.58 11.33
CA ARG A 142 19.10 -11.40 12.10
C ARG A 142 17.99 -10.36 12.20
N MET A 143 17.28 -10.11 11.10
CA MET A 143 16.14 -9.20 11.09
C MET A 143 15.03 -9.72 12.02
N SER A 144 14.70 -11.00 11.95
CA SER A 144 13.70 -11.61 12.84
C SER A 144 14.10 -11.50 14.32
N HIS A 145 15.37 -11.73 14.66
CA HIS A 145 15.86 -11.57 16.03
C HIS A 145 15.79 -10.11 16.50
N ALA A 146 16.21 -9.13 15.68
CA ALA A 146 16.14 -7.72 16.03
C ALA A 146 14.70 -7.19 16.21
N MET A 147 13.72 -7.83 15.55
CA MET A 147 12.33 -7.35 15.51
C MET A 147 11.37 -8.08 16.48
N VAL A 148 11.67 -9.31 16.91
CA VAL A 148 10.71 -10.14 17.66
C VAL A 148 10.31 -9.55 19.01
N ASP A 149 11.25 -8.99 19.76
CA ASP A 149 10.98 -8.41 21.09
C ASP A 149 10.17 -7.10 20.98
N ARG A 150 10.13 -6.50 19.79
CA ARG A 150 9.33 -5.30 19.45
C ARG A 150 7.95 -5.64 18.86
N GLY A 151 7.66 -6.93 18.68
CA GLY A 151 6.43 -7.42 18.04
C GLY A 151 6.27 -6.93 16.61
N VAL A 152 7.38 -6.84 15.87
CA VAL A 152 7.42 -6.42 14.46
C VAL A 152 7.65 -7.64 13.57
N SER A 153 6.84 -7.77 12.51
CA SER A 153 6.98 -8.84 11.53
C SER A 153 8.01 -8.53 10.45
N VAL A 154 8.62 -9.57 9.89
CA VAL A 154 9.50 -9.47 8.72
C VAL A 154 8.79 -10.12 7.54
N SER A 155 8.55 -9.37 6.46
CA SER A 155 7.96 -9.89 5.24
C SER A 155 8.98 -9.99 4.10
N LEU A 156 8.94 -11.12 3.41
CA LEU A 156 9.75 -11.39 2.22
C LEU A 156 8.84 -11.36 0.98
N PRO A 157 8.67 -10.21 0.33
CA PRO A 157 8.01 -10.17 -0.97
C PRO A 157 8.84 -10.94 -2.01
N SER A 158 8.16 -11.52 -3.01
CA SER A 158 8.78 -12.05 -4.23
C SER A 158 9.76 -13.22 -4.01
N LEU A 159 9.24 -14.34 -3.49
CA LEU A 159 10.01 -15.58 -3.32
C LEU A 159 10.02 -16.42 -4.60
N ARG A 160 11.23 -16.73 -5.10
CA ARG A 160 11.45 -17.70 -6.18
C ARG A 160 11.49 -19.11 -5.58
N ALA A 161 10.79 -20.05 -6.21
CA ALA A 161 10.59 -21.39 -5.65
C ALA A 161 11.91 -22.19 -5.50
N ASP A 162 12.81 -22.10 -6.47
CA ASP A 162 14.11 -22.80 -6.44
C ASP A 162 15.12 -22.19 -5.46
N ALA A 163 15.05 -20.89 -5.20
CA ALA A 163 15.85 -20.24 -4.16
C ALA A 163 15.23 -20.38 -2.75
N PHE A 164 14.08 -21.04 -2.62
CA PHE A 164 13.40 -21.23 -1.33
C PHE A 164 13.99 -22.42 -0.55
N SER A 165 14.76 -22.11 0.48
CA SER A 165 15.42 -23.08 1.36
C SER A 165 14.62 -23.35 2.65
N VAL A 166 14.91 -24.46 3.31
CA VAL A 166 14.34 -24.78 4.64
C VAL A 166 14.74 -23.71 5.66
N GLY A 167 16.01 -23.27 5.67
CA GLY A 167 16.46 -22.22 6.57
C GLY A 167 15.73 -20.88 6.36
N LEU A 168 15.41 -20.52 5.11
CA LEU A 168 14.59 -19.34 4.82
C LEU A 168 13.15 -19.54 5.29
N ALA A 169 12.58 -20.74 5.09
CA ALA A 169 11.25 -21.07 5.58
C ALA A 169 11.17 -20.98 7.12
N GLU A 170 12.17 -21.48 7.84
CA GLU A 170 12.26 -21.41 9.30
C GLU A 170 12.41 -19.96 9.79
N ALA A 171 13.30 -19.17 9.17
CA ALA A 171 13.56 -17.79 9.56
C ALA A 171 12.32 -16.90 9.41
N VAL A 172 11.51 -17.11 8.37
CA VAL A 172 10.22 -16.39 8.15
C VAL A 172 9.10 -16.93 9.04
N SER A 173 9.11 -18.24 9.35
CA SER A 173 8.06 -18.92 10.14
C SER A 173 7.96 -18.47 11.59
N ARG A 174 8.95 -17.71 12.10
CA ARG A 174 8.93 -17.13 13.45
C ARG A 174 7.86 -16.05 13.61
N VAL A 175 7.29 -15.54 12.51
CA VAL A 175 6.20 -14.57 12.51
C VAL A 175 4.97 -15.09 11.75
N ARG A 176 3.83 -14.42 11.94
CA ARG A 176 2.46 -14.80 11.55
C ARG A 176 2.37 -15.61 10.24
N LYS A 177 1.87 -16.85 10.36
CA LYS A 177 1.67 -17.82 9.27
C LYS A 177 0.30 -17.65 8.61
N SER A 178 0.21 -17.15 7.38
CA SER A 178 -1.07 -17.09 6.64
C SER A 178 -1.01 -17.69 5.23
N GLY A 179 -0.02 -17.32 4.42
CA GLY A 179 0.17 -17.86 3.07
C GLY A 179 1.54 -17.55 2.48
N VAL A 180 1.99 -18.37 1.53
CA VAL A 180 3.20 -18.14 0.74
C VAL A 180 2.84 -18.06 -0.75
N THR A 181 3.54 -17.19 -1.48
CA THR A 181 3.33 -16.99 -2.91
C THR A 181 4.58 -17.39 -3.68
N PHE A 182 4.43 -18.23 -4.70
CA PHE A 182 5.48 -18.52 -5.67
C PHE A 182 5.04 -18.06 -7.07
N ALA A 183 6.01 -17.70 -7.92
CA ALA A 183 5.74 -17.27 -9.28
C ALA A 183 6.40 -18.21 -10.31
N PRO A 184 5.75 -19.34 -10.66
CA PRO A 184 6.19 -20.18 -11.78
C PRO A 184 6.16 -19.47 -13.14
N GLU A 185 5.24 -18.51 -13.32
CA GLU A 185 4.96 -17.74 -14.55
C GLU A 185 4.43 -18.57 -15.72
N ALA A 186 4.81 -19.85 -15.85
CA ALA A 186 4.30 -20.74 -16.88
C ALA A 186 4.07 -22.17 -16.36
N GLY A 187 3.02 -22.82 -16.90
CA GLY A 187 2.60 -24.16 -16.50
C GLY A 187 3.50 -25.28 -17.02
N SER A 188 3.89 -25.23 -18.30
CA SER A 188 4.79 -26.20 -18.92
C SER A 188 6.26 -25.89 -18.65
N GLN A 189 7.11 -26.92 -18.67
CA GLN A 189 8.57 -26.73 -18.57
C GLN A 189 9.09 -25.94 -19.77
N ARG A 190 8.61 -26.29 -20.96
CA ARG A 190 8.96 -25.62 -22.21
C ARG A 190 8.74 -24.11 -22.15
N LEU A 191 7.57 -23.65 -21.69
CA LEU A 191 7.32 -22.21 -21.60
C LEU A 191 8.17 -21.53 -20.51
N ARG A 192 8.44 -22.21 -19.39
CA ARG A 192 9.40 -21.69 -18.40
C ARG A 192 10.80 -21.49 -19.01
N ASP A 193 11.20 -22.34 -19.95
CA ASP A 193 12.47 -22.21 -20.66
C ASP A 193 12.42 -21.11 -21.74
N VAL A 194 11.31 -21.01 -22.48
CA VAL A 194 11.04 -19.92 -23.46
C VAL A 194 11.17 -18.56 -22.80
N ILE A 195 10.61 -18.37 -21.60
CA ILE A 195 10.68 -17.09 -20.88
C ILE A 195 11.97 -16.90 -20.07
N ASN A 196 12.89 -17.87 -20.11
CA ASN A 196 14.12 -17.91 -19.32
C ASN A 196 13.88 -17.78 -17.80
N LYS A 197 12.93 -18.55 -17.27
CA LYS A 197 12.69 -18.61 -15.82
C LYS A 197 13.72 -19.51 -15.12
N GLY A 198 14.22 -20.53 -15.83
CA GLY A 198 15.19 -21.50 -15.30
C GLY A 198 14.65 -22.32 -14.12
N LEU A 199 13.34 -22.34 -13.91
CA LEU A 199 12.68 -23.02 -12.82
C LEU A 199 12.13 -24.36 -13.31
N THR A 200 12.51 -25.46 -12.67
CA THR A 200 12.01 -26.78 -13.03
C THR A 200 10.69 -27.09 -12.33
N GLU A 201 9.94 -28.06 -12.86
CA GLU A 201 8.78 -28.58 -12.14
C GLU A 201 9.15 -29.14 -10.76
N ALA A 202 10.28 -29.84 -10.64
CA ALA A 202 10.74 -30.43 -9.39
C ALA A 202 10.98 -29.34 -8.32
N ASP A 203 11.52 -28.19 -8.70
CA ASP A 203 11.73 -27.06 -7.79
C ASP A 203 10.41 -26.53 -7.25
N ILE A 204 9.38 -26.39 -8.11
CA ILE A 204 8.05 -25.92 -7.71
C ILE A 204 7.43 -26.89 -6.69
N LEU A 205 7.45 -28.18 -7.00
CA LEU A 205 6.89 -29.22 -6.14
C LEU A 205 7.64 -29.28 -4.80
N SER A 206 8.97 -29.19 -4.82
CA SER A 206 9.80 -29.16 -3.61
C SER A 206 9.52 -27.94 -2.74
N ALA A 207 9.39 -26.74 -3.32
CA ALA A 207 9.10 -25.52 -2.58
C ALA A 207 7.73 -25.56 -1.91
N VAL A 208 6.72 -26.10 -2.60
CA VAL A 208 5.38 -26.32 -2.03
C VAL A 208 5.43 -27.28 -0.86
N ASP A 209 6.12 -28.42 -1.00
CA ASP A 209 6.24 -29.43 0.05
C ASP A 209 6.92 -28.85 1.30
N LYS A 210 8.07 -28.18 1.14
CA LYS A 210 8.77 -27.49 2.24
C LYS A 210 7.90 -26.44 2.94
N ALA A 211 7.11 -25.68 2.17
CA ALA A 211 6.20 -24.69 2.76
C ALA A 211 5.07 -25.36 3.57
N MET A 212 4.52 -26.47 3.09
CA MET A 212 3.50 -27.21 3.85
C MET A 212 4.07 -27.82 5.13
N ASP A 213 5.27 -28.39 5.05
CA ASP A 213 6.00 -28.97 6.19
C ASP A 213 6.29 -27.94 7.29
N ALA A 214 6.69 -26.73 6.92
CA ALA A 214 6.90 -25.62 7.84
C ALA A 214 5.59 -25.00 8.39
N GLY A 215 4.44 -25.49 7.95
CA GLY A 215 3.13 -25.22 8.54
C GLY A 215 2.28 -24.15 7.84
N TRP A 216 2.64 -23.70 6.63
CA TRP A 216 1.79 -22.80 5.86
C TRP A 216 0.47 -23.48 5.45
N THR A 217 -0.64 -22.77 5.55
CA THR A 217 -1.98 -23.31 5.26
C THR A 217 -2.50 -22.97 3.86
N SER A 218 -1.87 -22.01 3.17
CA SER A 218 -2.28 -21.61 1.83
C SER A 218 -1.08 -21.35 0.91
N ILE A 219 -1.23 -21.77 -0.35
CA ILE A 219 -0.28 -21.53 -1.43
C ILE A 219 -0.95 -20.65 -2.48
N LYS A 220 -0.25 -19.59 -2.90
CA LYS A 220 -0.62 -18.79 -4.06
C LYS A 220 0.41 -18.97 -5.17
N LEU A 221 -0.05 -19.17 -6.40
CA LEU A 221 0.82 -19.35 -7.57
C LEU A 221 0.49 -18.31 -8.64
N TYR A 222 1.51 -17.62 -9.14
CA TYR A 222 1.39 -16.69 -10.25
C TYR A 222 1.78 -17.31 -11.58
N PHE A 223 0.87 -17.21 -12.53
CA PHE A 223 1.03 -17.63 -13.90
C PHE A 223 0.72 -16.48 -14.83
N MET A 224 1.37 -16.48 -15.97
CA MET A 224 1.03 -15.65 -17.09
C MET A 224 0.40 -16.51 -18.19
N ILE A 225 -0.47 -15.90 -18.99
CA ILE A 225 -1.09 -16.51 -20.18
C ILE A 225 -0.85 -15.63 -21.40
N GLY A 226 -0.88 -16.20 -22.59
CA GLY A 226 -0.54 -15.46 -23.81
C GLY A 226 0.96 -15.33 -24.03
N HIS A 227 1.76 -16.24 -23.47
CA HIS A 227 3.21 -16.23 -23.70
C HIS A 227 3.54 -16.38 -25.19
N PRO A 228 4.67 -15.82 -25.65
CA PRO A 228 5.20 -16.13 -26.96
C PRO A 228 5.37 -17.65 -27.11
N THR A 229 4.93 -18.20 -28.25
CA THR A 229 4.94 -19.65 -28.57
C THR A 229 3.99 -20.52 -27.72
N GLU A 230 3.08 -19.96 -26.93
CA GLU A 230 2.10 -20.72 -26.13
C GLU A 230 1.17 -21.56 -27.01
N THR A 231 0.91 -22.80 -26.58
CA THR A 231 0.06 -23.78 -27.27
C THR A 231 -0.95 -24.40 -26.32
N GLU A 232 -1.95 -25.11 -26.85
CA GLU A 232 -2.94 -25.84 -26.04
C GLU A 232 -2.31 -26.89 -25.10
N GLN A 233 -1.21 -27.52 -25.55
CA GLN A 233 -0.48 -28.52 -24.76
C GLN A 233 0.06 -27.91 -23.44
N ASP A 234 0.47 -26.64 -23.47
CA ASP A 234 1.00 -25.98 -22.28
C ASP A 234 -0.07 -25.75 -21.21
N PHE A 235 -1.32 -25.55 -21.62
CA PHE A 235 -2.46 -25.46 -20.69
C PHE A 235 -2.82 -26.81 -20.08
N GLU A 236 -2.64 -27.90 -20.82
CA GLU A 236 -2.82 -29.24 -20.25
C GLU A 236 -1.71 -29.56 -19.23
N GLU A 237 -0.45 -29.22 -19.54
CA GLU A 237 0.65 -29.34 -18.57
C GLU A 237 0.44 -28.48 -17.32
N LEU A 238 -0.10 -27.26 -17.46
CA LEU A 238 -0.53 -26.44 -16.32
C LEU A 238 -1.54 -27.19 -15.44
N ALA A 239 -2.56 -27.79 -16.05
CA ALA A 239 -3.58 -28.52 -15.32
C ALA A 239 -2.99 -29.73 -14.57
N GLN A 240 -2.02 -30.43 -15.18
CA GLN A 240 -1.31 -31.54 -14.55
C GLN A 240 -0.41 -31.10 -13.40
N LEU A 241 0.31 -29.98 -13.55
CA LEU A 241 1.13 -29.39 -12.47
C LEU A 241 0.27 -29.08 -11.25
N VAL A 242 -0.90 -28.49 -11.45
CA VAL A 242 -1.85 -28.18 -10.36
C VAL A 242 -2.32 -29.45 -9.65
N GLU A 243 -2.61 -30.54 -10.38
CA GLU A 243 -2.97 -31.82 -9.76
C GLU A 243 -1.83 -32.41 -8.92
N ARG A 244 -0.58 -32.31 -9.39
CA ARG A 244 0.60 -32.75 -8.62
C ARG A 244 0.78 -31.94 -7.33
N ILE A 245 0.56 -30.63 -7.40
CA ILE A 245 0.57 -29.74 -6.21
C ILE A 245 -0.54 -30.14 -5.22
N ARG A 246 -1.75 -30.42 -5.71
CA ARG A 246 -2.86 -30.89 -4.86
C ARG A 246 -2.52 -32.20 -4.16
N ALA A 247 -1.89 -33.14 -4.88
CA ALA A 247 -1.45 -34.41 -4.30
C ALA A 247 -0.45 -34.20 -3.14
N ILE A 248 0.41 -33.19 -3.20
CA ILE A 248 1.29 -32.81 -2.08
C ILE A 248 0.47 -32.27 -0.91
N LEU A 249 -0.43 -31.32 -1.14
CA LEU A 249 -1.25 -30.73 -0.07
C LEU A 249 -2.10 -31.77 0.68
N ASN A 250 -2.61 -32.79 -0.03
CA ASN A 250 -3.40 -33.87 0.55
C ASN A 250 -2.61 -34.76 1.54
N LYS A 251 -1.27 -34.69 1.56
CA LYS A 251 -0.44 -35.39 2.54
C LYS A 251 -0.51 -34.74 3.93
N TYR A 252 -0.89 -33.46 4.00
CA TYR A 252 -0.87 -32.67 5.23
C TYR A 252 -2.28 -32.51 5.81
N SER A 253 -2.40 -32.58 7.14
CA SER A 253 -3.69 -32.45 7.82
C SER A 253 -4.22 -31.01 7.82
N GLY A 254 -5.54 -30.85 7.92
CA GLY A 254 -6.23 -29.56 8.04
C GLY A 254 -6.64 -28.95 6.70
N ARG A 255 -7.42 -27.86 6.75
CA ARG A 255 -7.90 -27.17 5.54
C ARG A 255 -6.74 -26.44 4.87
N ARG A 256 -6.40 -26.86 3.65
CA ARG A 256 -5.40 -26.19 2.81
C ARG A 256 -6.05 -25.53 1.61
N ALA A 257 -5.48 -24.41 1.16
CA ALA A 257 -6.00 -23.63 0.04
C ALA A 257 -4.94 -23.45 -1.04
N ILE A 258 -5.37 -23.54 -2.30
CA ILE A 258 -4.56 -23.19 -3.48
C ILE A 258 -5.27 -22.04 -4.18
N THR A 259 -4.56 -20.94 -4.40
CA THR A 259 -5.03 -19.83 -5.23
C THR A 259 -4.10 -19.70 -6.44
N LEU A 260 -4.64 -19.81 -7.65
CA LEU A 260 -3.91 -19.50 -8.88
C LEU A 260 -4.28 -18.09 -9.31
N ALA A 261 -3.29 -17.25 -9.60
CA ALA A 261 -3.50 -15.93 -10.15
C ALA A 261 -2.90 -15.85 -11.55
N PHE A 262 -3.71 -15.43 -12.53
CA PHE A 262 -3.34 -15.34 -13.93
C PHE A 262 -3.26 -13.88 -14.39
N SER A 263 -2.12 -13.50 -14.97
CA SER A 263 -1.93 -12.19 -15.61
C SER A 263 -1.68 -12.39 -17.10
N PRO A 264 -2.45 -11.76 -18.01
CA PRO A 264 -2.14 -11.86 -19.43
C PRO A 264 -0.79 -11.21 -19.74
N PHE A 265 -0.07 -11.77 -20.71
CA PHE A 265 1.23 -11.28 -21.14
C PHE A 265 1.08 -9.93 -21.84
N VAL A 266 1.80 -8.93 -21.33
CA VAL A 266 1.94 -7.62 -21.95
C VAL A 266 3.40 -7.43 -22.36
N PRO A 267 3.70 -7.32 -23.67
CA PRO A 267 5.03 -6.96 -24.15
C PRO A 267 5.50 -5.64 -23.53
N LYS A 268 6.71 -5.62 -22.96
CA LYS A 268 7.29 -4.42 -22.33
C LYS A 268 8.47 -3.89 -23.13
N ALA A 269 8.53 -2.57 -23.30
CA ALA A 269 9.71 -1.88 -23.79
C ALA A 269 10.98 -2.30 -23.02
N HIS A 270 12.13 -2.34 -23.71
CA HIS A 270 13.42 -2.75 -23.14
C HIS A 270 13.44 -4.18 -22.56
N THR A 271 12.79 -5.10 -23.26
CA THR A 271 12.86 -6.55 -22.99
C THR A 271 13.13 -7.33 -24.27
N PRO A 272 13.66 -8.57 -24.19
CA PRO A 272 13.72 -9.45 -25.36
C PRO A 272 12.36 -9.65 -26.06
N PHE A 273 11.26 -9.57 -25.32
CA PHE A 273 9.91 -9.71 -25.88
C PHE A 273 9.24 -8.40 -26.27
N GLN A 274 9.97 -7.28 -26.34
CA GLN A 274 9.39 -5.99 -26.74
C GLN A 274 8.78 -6.00 -28.17
N TRP A 275 9.19 -6.95 -29.01
CA TRP A 275 8.68 -7.13 -30.38
C TRP A 275 7.52 -8.10 -30.50
N GLU A 276 7.22 -8.88 -29.45
CA GLU A 276 6.17 -9.90 -29.51
C GLU A 276 4.78 -9.28 -29.60
N ARG A 277 3.82 -10.02 -30.13
CA ARG A 277 2.40 -9.64 -30.10
C ARG A 277 1.83 -9.77 -28.69
N GLN A 278 0.78 -8.99 -28.42
CA GLN A 278 -0.11 -9.18 -27.28
C GLN A 278 -1.39 -9.88 -27.76
N ASP A 279 -1.96 -10.76 -26.94
CA ASP A 279 -3.27 -11.34 -27.23
C ASP A 279 -4.37 -10.28 -27.19
N THR A 280 -5.41 -10.44 -28.02
CA THR A 280 -6.59 -9.58 -27.94
C THR A 280 -7.39 -9.86 -26.67
N ILE A 281 -8.34 -8.97 -26.36
CA ILE A 281 -9.26 -9.12 -25.23
C ILE A 281 -10.04 -10.44 -25.35
N GLU A 282 -10.52 -10.77 -26.56
CA GLU A 282 -11.31 -11.97 -26.85
C GLU A 282 -10.48 -13.24 -26.71
N ALA A 283 -9.24 -13.24 -27.22
CA ALA A 283 -8.32 -14.35 -27.10
C ALA A 283 -7.97 -14.63 -25.62
N THR A 284 -7.68 -13.57 -24.86
CA THR A 284 -7.42 -13.64 -23.41
C THR A 284 -8.61 -14.22 -22.65
N ARG A 285 -9.83 -13.71 -22.92
CA ARG A 285 -11.07 -14.21 -22.30
C ARG A 285 -11.31 -15.69 -22.62
N SER A 286 -11.06 -16.11 -23.86
CA SER A 286 -11.23 -17.49 -24.30
C SER A 286 -10.27 -18.44 -23.57
N LYS A 287 -8.99 -18.07 -23.44
CA LYS A 287 -7.98 -18.82 -22.67
C LYS A 287 -8.36 -18.93 -21.19
N LEU A 288 -8.79 -17.84 -20.56
CA LEU A 288 -9.24 -17.84 -19.17
C LEU A 288 -10.48 -18.71 -18.96
N ALA A 289 -11.44 -18.68 -19.88
CA ALA A 289 -12.62 -19.53 -19.84
C ALA A 289 -12.25 -21.02 -19.92
N TRP A 290 -11.30 -21.37 -20.79
CA TRP A 290 -10.77 -22.73 -20.89
C TRP A 290 -10.15 -23.19 -19.57
N ILE A 291 -9.26 -22.38 -18.98
CA ILE A 291 -8.59 -22.70 -17.70
C ILE A 291 -9.61 -22.90 -16.58
N LYS A 292 -10.59 -21.99 -16.46
CA LYS A 292 -11.66 -22.10 -15.47
C LYS A 292 -12.47 -23.38 -15.65
N HIS A 293 -12.81 -23.73 -16.88
CA HIS A 293 -13.55 -24.96 -17.18
C HIS A 293 -12.72 -26.20 -16.82
N ARG A 294 -11.45 -26.25 -17.24
CA ARG A 294 -10.53 -27.36 -17.00
C ARG A 294 -10.26 -27.60 -15.51
N LEU A 295 -10.20 -26.52 -14.72
CA LEU A 295 -9.88 -26.56 -13.30
C LEU A 295 -11.11 -26.56 -12.36
N LYS A 296 -12.32 -26.55 -12.91
CA LYS A 296 -13.57 -26.50 -12.14
C LYS A 296 -13.68 -27.70 -11.18
N GLY A 297 -14.14 -27.45 -9.95
CA GLY A 297 -14.41 -28.50 -8.95
C GLY A 297 -13.18 -29.07 -8.25
N ARG A 298 -11.99 -28.50 -8.47
CA ARG A 298 -10.72 -29.00 -7.91
C ARG A 298 -10.30 -28.37 -6.58
N GLY A 299 -11.17 -27.59 -5.94
CA GLY A 299 -10.84 -26.91 -4.68
C GLY A 299 -9.74 -25.85 -4.83
N VAL A 300 -9.60 -25.30 -6.04
CA VAL A 300 -8.64 -24.25 -6.39
C VAL A 300 -9.41 -22.94 -6.58
N GLU A 301 -8.93 -21.87 -5.96
CA GLU A 301 -9.41 -20.51 -6.23
C GLU A 301 -8.65 -19.93 -7.43
N ILE A 302 -9.37 -19.38 -8.40
CA ILE A 302 -8.77 -18.74 -9.58
C ILE A 302 -9.03 -17.24 -9.50
N ARG A 303 -7.96 -16.47 -9.56
CA ARG A 303 -7.97 -15.00 -9.71
C ARG A 303 -7.30 -14.65 -11.04
N TYR A 304 -7.69 -13.56 -11.65
CA TYR A 304 -7.10 -13.11 -12.90
C TYR A 304 -7.22 -11.59 -13.03
N HIS A 305 -6.33 -11.01 -13.81
CA HIS A 305 -6.39 -9.60 -14.19
C HIS A 305 -7.45 -9.37 -15.27
N ASP A 306 -8.19 -8.26 -15.21
CA ASP A 306 -9.20 -7.98 -16.22
C ASP A 306 -8.57 -7.75 -17.59
N SER A 307 -9.24 -8.23 -18.65
CA SER A 307 -8.71 -8.15 -20.01
C SER A 307 -8.74 -6.73 -20.59
N ALA A 308 -9.65 -5.87 -20.15
CA ALA A 308 -9.70 -4.46 -20.53
C ALA A 308 -8.55 -3.67 -19.89
N ASP A 309 -8.32 -3.86 -18.59
CA ASP A 309 -7.20 -3.22 -17.86
C ASP A 309 -5.85 -3.61 -18.51
N THR A 310 -5.71 -4.89 -18.88
CA THR A 310 -4.54 -5.42 -19.60
C THR A 310 -4.37 -4.81 -20.99
N ALA A 311 -5.47 -4.53 -21.70
CA ALA A 311 -5.43 -3.87 -23.00
C ALA A 311 -4.89 -2.44 -22.89
N ILE A 312 -5.36 -1.67 -21.90
CA ILE A 312 -4.86 -0.31 -21.60
C ILE A 312 -3.36 -0.38 -21.24
N GLU A 313 -2.97 -1.34 -20.41
CA GLU A 313 -1.57 -1.56 -20.06
C GLU A 313 -0.71 -1.82 -21.31
N GLY A 314 -1.20 -2.60 -22.27
CA GLY A 314 -0.54 -2.88 -23.54
C GLY A 314 -0.26 -1.63 -24.37
N VAL A 315 -1.28 -0.77 -24.52
CA VAL A 315 -1.18 0.53 -25.22
C VAL A 315 -0.08 1.38 -24.60
N ILE A 316 -0.07 1.50 -23.26
CA ILE A 316 0.89 2.34 -22.54
C ILE A 316 2.31 1.73 -22.58
N SER A 317 2.42 0.41 -22.49
CA SER A 317 3.71 -0.29 -22.32
C SER A 317 4.65 -0.21 -23.53
N ARG A 318 4.10 -0.01 -24.72
CA ARG A 318 4.83 0.13 -26.00
C ARG A 318 4.46 1.41 -26.75
N GLY A 319 3.89 2.38 -26.04
CA GLY A 319 3.52 3.68 -26.58
C GLY A 319 4.72 4.60 -26.82
N GLY A 320 4.62 5.46 -27.83
CA GLY A 320 5.47 6.63 -27.98
C GLY A 320 4.87 7.90 -27.37
N ARG A 321 5.25 9.07 -27.89
CA ARG A 321 4.77 10.36 -27.38
C ARG A 321 3.28 10.56 -27.58
N GLU A 322 2.73 9.98 -28.63
CA GLU A 322 1.32 10.02 -29.00
C GLU A 322 0.40 9.51 -27.88
N ILE A 323 0.90 8.62 -27.00
CA ILE A 323 0.09 8.10 -25.89
C ILE A 323 -0.18 9.17 -24.81
N ALA A 324 0.59 10.26 -24.74
CA ALA A 324 0.29 11.36 -23.82
C ALA A 324 -1.07 12.01 -24.14
N ASP A 325 -1.33 12.26 -25.43
CA ASP A 325 -2.60 12.84 -25.91
C ASP A 325 -3.76 11.86 -25.74
N VAL A 326 -3.50 10.55 -25.87
CA VAL A 326 -4.50 9.49 -25.59
C VAL A 326 -4.88 9.47 -24.11
N ILE A 327 -3.91 9.50 -23.21
CA ILE A 327 -4.15 9.51 -21.75
C ILE A 327 -4.95 10.75 -21.35
N GLU A 328 -4.55 11.92 -21.85
CA GLU A 328 -5.29 13.17 -21.59
C GLU A 328 -6.70 13.11 -22.18
N GLY A 329 -6.85 12.62 -23.41
CA GLY A 329 -8.12 12.48 -24.09
C GLY A 329 -9.09 11.54 -23.36
N ALA A 330 -8.60 10.42 -22.83
CA ALA A 330 -9.39 9.50 -22.03
C ALA A 330 -9.81 10.15 -20.70
N TRP A 331 -8.88 10.84 -20.03
CA TRP A 331 -9.16 11.58 -18.80
C TRP A 331 -10.21 12.68 -19.02
N ARG A 332 -10.14 13.46 -20.11
CA ARG A 332 -11.15 14.48 -20.41
C ARG A 332 -12.55 13.89 -20.65
N ARG A 333 -12.62 12.62 -21.04
CA ARG A 333 -13.86 11.87 -21.28
C ARG A 333 -14.39 11.13 -20.04
N GLY A 334 -13.76 11.31 -18.89
CA GLY A 334 -14.24 10.76 -17.62
C GLY A 334 -13.56 9.48 -17.15
N ALA A 335 -12.55 8.97 -17.87
CA ALA A 335 -11.76 7.82 -17.43
C ALA A 335 -11.12 8.09 -16.05
N ARG A 336 -11.58 7.39 -15.00
CA ARG A 336 -11.18 7.61 -13.60
C ARG A 336 -11.26 6.28 -12.87
N PHE A 337 -10.25 6.00 -12.05
CA PHE A 337 -10.18 4.76 -11.27
C PHE A 337 -10.17 3.48 -12.12
N ASP A 338 -9.68 3.55 -13.36
CA ASP A 338 -9.65 2.42 -14.32
C ASP A 338 -8.77 1.24 -13.85
N GLY A 339 -7.97 1.41 -12.80
CA GLY A 339 -7.25 0.31 -12.15
C GLY A 339 -8.12 -0.56 -11.23
N TRP A 340 -9.40 -0.21 -11.06
CA TRP A 340 -10.40 -0.98 -10.32
C TRP A 340 -11.46 -1.45 -11.31
N SER A 341 -11.50 -2.76 -11.57
CA SER A 341 -12.29 -3.33 -12.65
C SER A 341 -13.79 -3.04 -12.52
N GLU A 342 -14.31 -2.74 -11.33
CA GLU A 342 -15.69 -2.28 -11.13
C GLU A 342 -15.99 -0.85 -11.61
N PHE A 343 -14.96 -0.04 -11.86
CA PHE A 343 -15.06 1.34 -12.32
C PHE A 343 -14.40 1.57 -13.69
N CYS A 344 -13.70 0.58 -14.24
CA CYS A 344 -13.03 0.71 -15.53
C CYS A 344 -14.04 0.80 -16.68
N GLU A 345 -14.10 1.98 -17.31
CA GLU A 345 -14.85 2.21 -18.53
C GLU A 345 -13.90 2.33 -19.73
N PHE A 346 -14.04 1.42 -20.68
CA PHE A 346 -13.10 1.32 -21.81
C PHE A 346 -13.42 2.27 -22.98
N GLY A 347 -14.69 2.68 -23.13
CA GLY A 347 -15.13 3.58 -24.21
C GLY A 347 -14.36 4.91 -24.29
N PRO A 348 -14.07 5.61 -23.18
CA PRO A 348 -13.20 6.79 -23.16
C PRO A 348 -11.82 6.56 -23.79
N TRP A 349 -11.22 5.40 -23.57
CA TRP A 349 -9.90 5.03 -24.12
C TRP A 349 -9.96 4.77 -25.63
N GLU A 350 -10.97 4.04 -26.10
CA GLU A 350 -11.17 3.77 -27.53
C GLU A 350 -11.40 5.06 -28.33
N ALA A 351 -12.22 5.97 -27.80
CA ALA A 351 -12.45 7.27 -28.43
C ALA A 351 -11.16 8.10 -28.51
N ALA A 352 -10.38 8.14 -27.43
CA ALA A 352 -9.11 8.87 -27.38
C ALA A 352 -8.06 8.28 -28.33
N LEU A 353 -7.99 6.95 -28.46
CA LEU A 353 -7.12 6.29 -29.45
C LEU A 353 -7.51 6.68 -30.88
N SER A 354 -8.80 6.57 -31.22
CA SER A 354 -9.30 6.88 -32.56
C SER A 354 -9.02 8.32 -32.97
N GLU A 355 -9.15 9.29 -32.06
CA GLU A 355 -8.87 10.71 -32.33
C GLU A 355 -7.39 10.99 -32.62
N ASN A 356 -6.50 10.16 -32.10
CA ASN A 356 -5.08 10.22 -32.35
C ASN A 356 -4.64 9.31 -33.52
N GLY A 357 -5.60 8.77 -34.28
CA GLY A 357 -5.32 7.90 -35.43
C GLY A 357 -4.75 6.53 -35.05
N LEU A 358 -5.02 6.06 -33.84
CA LEU A 358 -4.53 4.78 -33.31
C LEU A 358 -5.69 3.81 -33.08
N THR A 359 -5.37 2.52 -33.14
CA THR A 359 -6.25 1.44 -32.69
C THR A 359 -5.56 0.56 -31.66
N LEU A 360 -6.35 -0.25 -30.94
CA LEU A 360 -5.79 -1.26 -30.03
C LEU A 360 -4.96 -2.31 -30.77
N LEU A 361 -5.38 -2.69 -31.98
CA LEU A 361 -4.67 -3.67 -32.79
C LEU A 361 -3.28 -3.17 -33.18
N ASP A 362 -3.13 -1.86 -33.42
CA ASP A 362 -1.82 -1.23 -33.67
C ASP A 362 -0.88 -1.38 -32.47
N SER A 363 -1.45 -1.38 -31.25
CA SER A 363 -0.69 -1.56 -30.01
C SER A 363 -0.40 -3.04 -29.69
N PHE A 364 -1.20 -3.98 -30.20
CA PHE A 364 -1.07 -5.42 -29.92
C PHE A 364 -0.27 -6.19 -30.96
N ARG A 365 -0.02 -5.60 -32.13
CA ARG A 365 0.71 -6.29 -33.21
C ARG A 365 2.13 -6.69 -32.80
N GLU A 366 2.66 -7.63 -33.56
CA GLU A 366 4.09 -7.93 -33.57
C GLU A 366 4.86 -6.79 -34.24
N LEU A 367 6.02 -6.44 -33.70
CA LEU A 367 6.90 -5.39 -34.26
C LEU A 367 8.06 -6.04 -35.03
N GLY A 368 8.53 -5.37 -36.07
CA GLY A 368 9.70 -5.82 -36.83
C GLY A 368 10.99 -5.73 -36.01
N GLU A 369 11.88 -6.71 -36.14
CA GLU A 369 13.18 -6.72 -35.44
C GLU A 369 14.07 -5.53 -35.81
N HIS A 370 13.84 -4.91 -36.97
CA HIS A 370 14.54 -3.71 -37.45
C HIS A 370 13.66 -2.46 -37.43
N GLU A 371 12.43 -2.56 -36.91
CA GLU A 371 11.54 -1.41 -36.77
C GLU A 371 12.14 -0.43 -35.75
N GLU A 372 12.00 0.87 -36.05
CA GLU A 372 12.31 1.95 -35.11
C GLU A 372 11.31 1.91 -33.95
N LEU A 373 11.82 1.91 -32.72
CA LEU A 373 10.98 1.75 -31.52
C LEU A 373 10.92 3.07 -30.75
N PRO A 374 9.74 3.55 -30.32
CA PRO A 374 9.60 4.88 -29.76
C PRO A 374 10.38 5.12 -28.45
N TRP A 375 10.69 4.04 -27.72
CA TRP A 375 11.49 4.08 -26.50
C TRP A 375 13.01 4.05 -26.73
N GLU A 376 13.50 4.03 -27.98
CA GLU A 376 14.94 4.09 -28.28
C GLU A 376 15.61 5.42 -27.92
N ILE A 377 14.82 6.45 -27.60
CA ILE A 377 15.31 7.70 -27.01
C ILE A 377 16.00 7.47 -25.65
N VAL A 378 15.67 6.39 -24.93
CA VAL A 378 16.32 6.04 -23.65
C VAL A 378 17.21 4.80 -23.80
N ASN A 379 18.46 4.91 -23.36
CA ASN A 379 19.42 3.81 -23.37
C ASN A 379 19.75 3.35 -21.93
N TYR A 380 19.32 2.13 -21.58
CA TYR A 380 19.63 1.49 -20.29
C TYR A 380 20.93 0.67 -20.30
N LYS A 381 21.84 0.96 -21.24
CA LYS A 381 23.15 0.32 -21.42
C LYS A 381 23.07 -1.16 -21.79
N ILE A 382 21.92 -1.60 -22.31
CA ILE A 382 21.75 -2.95 -22.85
C ILE A 382 21.70 -2.86 -24.36
N ASP A 383 22.57 -3.62 -25.02
CA ASP A 383 22.65 -3.61 -26.47
C ASP A 383 21.38 -4.19 -27.12
N ARG A 384 20.86 -3.54 -28.16
CA ARG A 384 19.74 -4.07 -28.97
C ARG A 384 20.00 -5.50 -29.44
N ARG A 385 21.25 -5.79 -29.83
CA ARG A 385 21.71 -7.12 -30.26
C ARG A 385 21.54 -8.19 -29.17
N PHE A 386 21.69 -7.81 -27.90
CA PHE A 386 21.45 -8.72 -26.78
C PHE A 386 19.97 -9.12 -26.69
N PHE A 387 19.05 -8.15 -26.80
CA PHE A 387 17.61 -8.44 -26.78
C PHE A 387 17.18 -9.35 -27.93
N ILE A 388 17.67 -9.08 -29.14
CA ILE A 388 17.43 -9.92 -30.33
C ILE A 388 17.93 -11.35 -30.09
N LYS A 389 19.17 -11.50 -29.59
CA LYS A 389 19.76 -12.81 -29.32
C LYS A 389 18.92 -13.60 -28.31
N GLU A 390 18.45 -12.95 -27.25
CA GLU A 390 17.59 -13.60 -26.26
C GLU A 390 16.21 -13.95 -26.82
N ARG A 391 15.64 -13.11 -27.70
CA ARG A 391 14.39 -13.42 -28.42
C ARG A 391 14.55 -14.69 -29.26
N HIS A 392 15.62 -14.81 -30.04
CA HIS A 392 15.88 -16.01 -30.86
C HIS A 392 16.06 -17.28 -30.02
N LYS A 393 16.75 -17.19 -28.88
CA LYS A 393 16.84 -18.32 -27.94
C LYS A 393 15.46 -18.73 -27.40
N ALA A 394 14.56 -17.77 -27.17
CA ALA A 394 13.22 -18.08 -26.70
C ALA A 394 12.46 -18.99 -27.67
N TYR A 395 12.51 -18.71 -28.97
CA TYR A 395 11.89 -19.56 -30.00
C TYR A 395 12.48 -20.97 -30.09
N GLN A 396 13.69 -21.17 -29.56
CA GLN A 396 14.36 -22.47 -29.46
C GLN A 396 14.21 -23.11 -28.08
N ALA A 397 13.41 -22.52 -27.18
CA ALA A 397 13.35 -22.88 -25.75
C ALA A 397 14.73 -22.95 -25.07
N GLY A 398 15.70 -22.17 -25.56
CA GLY A 398 17.06 -22.15 -25.04
C GLY A 398 17.17 -21.29 -23.78
N LEU A 399 17.87 -21.79 -22.76
CA LEU A 399 18.14 -21.06 -21.53
C LEU A 399 19.35 -20.14 -21.64
N THR A 400 19.36 -19.11 -20.81
CA THR A 400 20.50 -18.23 -20.56
C THR A 400 20.83 -18.29 -19.07
N PRO A 401 22.03 -18.75 -18.70
CA PRO A 401 22.42 -18.89 -17.29
C PRO A 401 22.51 -17.53 -16.60
N GLU A 402 22.46 -17.54 -15.28
CA GLU A 402 22.56 -16.31 -14.50
C GLU A 402 23.99 -15.73 -14.51
N CYS A 403 24.08 -14.41 -14.39
CA CYS A 403 25.37 -13.70 -14.44
C CYS A 403 26.01 -13.46 -13.07
N LYS A 404 25.49 -14.07 -11.99
CA LYS A 404 26.00 -13.93 -10.61
C LYS A 404 27.07 -14.96 -10.28
N HIS A 405 26.73 -16.25 -10.35
CA HIS A 405 27.64 -17.35 -9.99
C HIS A 405 28.18 -18.11 -11.19
N GLU A 406 27.50 -18.04 -12.34
CA GLU A 406 27.90 -18.78 -13.53
C GLU A 406 28.74 -17.90 -14.48
N ARG A 407 28.14 -17.39 -15.57
CA ARG A 407 28.87 -16.70 -16.63
C ARG A 407 28.14 -15.44 -17.07
N CYS A 408 28.89 -14.35 -17.22
CA CYS A 408 28.35 -13.13 -17.77
C CYS A 408 27.80 -13.34 -19.20
N SER A 409 26.55 -12.92 -19.42
CA SER A 409 25.87 -13.02 -20.73
C SER A 409 26.25 -11.88 -21.70
N ALA A 410 27.19 -11.00 -21.31
CA ALA A 410 27.68 -9.86 -22.09
C ALA A 410 26.56 -8.94 -22.60
N CYS A 411 25.69 -8.47 -21.70
CA CYS A 411 24.56 -7.61 -22.07
C CYS A 411 24.91 -6.13 -22.29
N GLY A 412 26.17 -5.72 -22.05
CA GLY A 412 26.65 -4.34 -22.24
C GLY A 412 26.68 -3.45 -20.98
N VAL A 413 26.10 -3.89 -19.86
CA VAL A 413 25.90 -3.03 -18.68
C VAL A 413 27.14 -2.89 -17.78
N CYS A 414 27.91 -3.96 -17.58
CA CYS A 414 29.06 -3.99 -16.67
C CYS A 414 30.35 -3.63 -17.41
N ASP A 415 31.14 -2.71 -16.85
CA ASP A 415 32.51 -2.42 -17.29
C ASP A 415 33.56 -3.20 -16.47
N PHE A 416 33.13 -3.88 -15.40
CA PHE A 416 33.94 -4.63 -14.44
C PHE A 416 35.01 -3.81 -13.69
N GLN A 417 34.93 -2.48 -13.79
CA GLN A 417 35.76 -1.52 -13.07
C GLN A 417 34.91 -0.78 -12.04
N ALA A 418 34.01 0.09 -12.50
CA ALA A 418 33.11 0.88 -11.64
C ALA A 418 31.71 0.24 -11.53
N MET A 419 31.27 -0.47 -12.58
CA MET A 419 29.96 -1.09 -12.69
C MET A 419 30.10 -2.61 -12.83
N ARG A 420 29.68 -3.32 -11.79
CA ARG A 420 29.60 -4.79 -11.75
C ARG A 420 28.51 -5.23 -10.79
N ASN A 421 28.19 -6.53 -10.79
CA ASN A 421 27.40 -7.11 -9.70
C ASN A 421 28.16 -6.89 -8.38
N LEU A 422 27.46 -6.36 -7.37
CA LEU A 422 28.00 -6.17 -6.03
C LEU A 422 27.16 -7.00 -5.06
N LEU A 423 27.78 -8.02 -4.49
CA LEU A 423 27.11 -8.99 -3.63
C LEU A 423 27.42 -8.69 -2.16
N ALA A 424 26.49 -9.01 -1.28
CA ALA A 424 26.73 -8.94 0.16
C ALA A 424 27.79 -9.98 0.55
N GLU A 425 28.83 -9.53 1.24
CA GLU A 425 29.90 -10.39 1.72
C GLU A 425 29.38 -11.34 2.81
N SER A 426 30.01 -12.51 2.94
CA SER A 426 29.69 -13.43 4.03
C SER A 426 30.09 -12.82 5.36
N VAL A 427 29.11 -12.57 6.22
CA VAL A 427 29.35 -12.14 7.60
C VAL A 427 29.71 -13.38 8.43
N THR A 428 30.71 -13.27 9.31
CA THR A 428 30.90 -14.31 10.35
C THR A 428 29.62 -14.39 11.17
N SER A 429 29.04 -15.59 11.25
CA SER A 429 27.80 -15.82 12.00
C SER A 429 27.98 -15.40 13.46
N VAL A 430 27.37 -14.28 13.83
CA VAL A 430 27.24 -13.89 15.22
C VAL A 430 26.15 -14.79 15.79
N LYS A 431 26.46 -15.57 16.83
CA LYS A 431 25.42 -16.36 17.50
C LYS A 431 24.28 -15.42 17.92
N PRO A 432 23.04 -15.68 17.50
CA PRO A 432 21.92 -14.86 17.92
C PRO A 432 21.87 -14.83 19.44
N GLN A 433 21.72 -13.64 20.01
CA GLN A 433 21.43 -13.56 21.45
C GLN A 433 20.05 -14.19 21.71
N PRO A 434 19.86 -14.86 22.84
CA PRO A 434 18.55 -15.36 23.21
C PRO A 434 17.58 -14.18 23.35
N ASN A 435 16.57 -14.14 22.51
CA ASN A 435 15.50 -13.14 22.59
C ASN A 435 14.71 -13.35 23.89
N GLN A 436 14.31 -12.26 24.55
CA GLN A 436 13.44 -12.36 25.74
C GLN A 436 12.00 -12.72 25.35
N GLY A 437 11.66 -12.55 24.07
CA GLY A 437 10.33 -12.77 23.53
C GLY A 437 9.40 -11.62 23.86
N LEU A 438 8.20 -11.67 23.29
CA LEU A 438 7.13 -10.75 23.63
C LEU A 438 6.75 -10.89 25.11
N LEU A 439 6.37 -9.78 25.74
CA LEU A 439 5.89 -9.72 27.13
C LEU A 439 4.56 -10.49 27.29
N GLN A 440 4.66 -11.80 27.44
CA GLN A 440 3.56 -12.74 27.61
C GLN A 440 3.62 -13.37 29.00
N GLY A 441 2.47 -13.50 29.67
CA GLY A 441 2.38 -14.15 30.98
C GLY A 441 3.09 -13.40 32.12
N VAL A 442 3.55 -12.18 31.87
CA VAL A 442 4.15 -11.29 32.87
C VAL A 442 3.04 -10.53 33.60
N ALA A 443 3.23 -10.24 34.90
CA ALA A 443 2.33 -9.40 35.65
C ALA A 443 2.30 -7.97 35.06
N GLY A 444 1.10 -7.42 34.90
CA GLY A 444 0.90 -6.09 34.34
C GLY A 444 -0.17 -5.29 35.07
N THR A 445 -0.20 -4.01 34.72
CA THR A 445 -1.20 -3.03 35.15
C THR A 445 -1.98 -2.59 33.93
N THR A 446 -3.31 -2.59 34.02
CA THR A 446 -4.14 -1.95 32.99
C THR A 446 -4.05 -0.44 33.19
N VAL A 447 -3.59 0.28 32.17
CA VAL A 447 -3.56 1.75 32.16
C VAL A 447 -4.64 2.26 31.23
N ARG A 448 -5.53 3.09 31.77
CA ARG A 448 -6.59 3.78 31.01
C ARG A 448 -6.10 5.15 30.58
N LEU A 449 -6.13 5.40 29.27
CA LEU A 449 -5.72 6.65 28.64
C LEU A 449 -6.95 7.35 28.05
N GLY A 450 -7.11 8.63 28.36
CA GLY A 450 -8.09 9.51 27.73
C GLY A 450 -7.41 10.35 26.65
N TYR A 451 -8.08 10.53 25.51
CA TYR A 451 -7.54 11.32 24.41
C TYR A 451 -8.64 12.03 23.59
N SER A 452 -8.24 13.09 22.89
CA SER A 452 -9.07 13.80 21.91
C SER A 452 -8.69 13.43 20.48
N LYS A 453 -9.65 13.59 19.57
CA LYS A 453 -9.54 13.46 18.11
C LYS A 453 -10.07 14.74 17.47
N GLY A 454 -9.15 15.57 16.99
CA GLY A 454 -9.42 16.88 16.39
C GLY A 454 -9.82 16.84 14.91
N GLU A 455 -10.06 18.03 14.37
CA GLU A 455 -10.66 18.27 13.05
C GLU A 455 -9.84 17.69 11.88
N SER A 456 -8.51 17.76 11.95
CA SER A 456 -7.60 17.22 10.92
C SER A 456 -7.74 15.71 10.73
N LEU A 457 -8.27 15.01 11.74
CA LEU A 457 -8.39 13.55 11.77
C LEU A 457 -9.83 13.08 11.57
N ARG A 458 -10.80 13.98 11.32
CA ARG A 458 -12.22 13.62 11.25
C ARG A 458 -12.50 12.52 10.23
N PHE A 459 -11.75 12.46 9.13
CA PHE A 459 -11.85 11.43 8.07
C PHE A 459 -10.92 10.23 8.24
N ILE A 460 -10.27 10.10 9.40
CA ILE A 460 -9.55 8.89 9.78
C ILE A 460 -10.54 7.93 10.42
N SER A 461 -10.58 6.70 9.89
CA SER A 461 -11.42 5.64 10.41
C SER A 461 -10.94 5.12 11.76
N HIS A 462 -11.80 4.40 12.49
CA HIS A 462 -11.43 3.82 13.77
C HIS A 462 -10.24 2.85 13.69
N LEU A 463 -10.16 2.04 12.64
CA LEU A 463 -9.05 1.10 12.45
C LEU A 463 -7.72 1.82 12.20
N GLU A 464 -7.75 2.92 11.45
CA GLU A 464 -6.57 3.75 11.20
C GLU A 464 -6.11 4.48 12.46
N LEU A 465 -7.06 5.00 13.24
CA LEU A 465 -6.78 5.59 14.54
C LEU A 465 -6.13 4.59 15.49
N GLN A 466 -6.68 3.37 15.61
CA GLN A 466 -6.07 2.30 16.42
C GLN A 466 -4.64 1.98 16.00
N ARG A 467 -4.37 1.90 14.68
CA ARG A 467 -3.00 1.69 14.17
C ARG A 467 -2.08 2.84 14.56
N GLU A 468 -2.54 4.08 14.51
CA GLU A 468 -1.74 5.22 14.91
C GLU A 468 -1.40 5.21 16.41
N LEU A 469 -2.36 4.84 17.27
CA LEU A 469 -2.11 4.68 18.70
C LEU A 469 -1.09 3.54 18.95
N GLU A 470 -1.23 2.41 18.27
CA GLU A 470 -0.27 1.30 18.34
C GLU A 470 1.14 1.68 17.85
N ARG A 471 1.23 2.54 16.82
CA ARG A 471 2.53 3.08 16.36
C ARG A 471 3.11 4.03 17.39
N THR A 472 2.29 4.89 17.99
CA THR A 472 2.71 5.82 19.04
C THR A 472 3.28 5.06 20.24
N PHE A 473 2.59 4.02 20.72
CA PHE A 473 3.09 3.17 21.81
C PHE A 473 4.44 2.54 21.48
N ARG A 474 4.65 2.13 20.22
CA ARG A 474 5.93 1.57 19.77
C ARG A 474 7.03 2.63 19.68
N ARG A 475 6.75 3.82 19.15
CA ARG A 475 7.72 4.95 19.08
C ARG A 475 8.20 5.37 20.47
N VAL A 476 7.32 5.31 21.47
CA VAL A 476 7.61 5.62 22.87
C VAL A 476 8.18 4.41 23.64
N ALA A 477 8.36 3.25 22.99
CA ALA A 477 8.82 2.01 23.61
C ALA A 477 8.01 1.60 24.86
N VAL A 478 6.69 1.78 24.79
CA VAL A 478 5.76 1.39 25.86
C VAL A 478 5.76 -0.15 25.99
N PRO A 479 5.95 -0.73 27.19
CA PRO A 479 6.05 -2.18 27.39
C PRO A 479 4.66 -2.83 27.43
N VAL A 480 3.98 -2.82 26.29
CA VAL A 480 2.64 -3.40 26.11
C VAL A 480 2.68 -4.93 26.23
N LEU A 481 1.75 -5.50 26.99
CA LEU A 481 1.60 -6.95 27.11
C LEU A 481 0.95 -7.56 25.86
N TYR A 482 1.29 -8.81 25.56
CA TYR A 482 0.78 -9.53 24.40
C TYR A 482 -0.11 -10.72 24.80
N SER A 483 -1.04 -11.09 23.92
CA SER A 483 -1.83 -12.32 24.05
C SER A 483 -0.96 -13.56 23.82
N ALA A 484 -1.31 -14.68 24.45
CA ALA A 484 -0.68 -15.97 24.16
C ALA A 484 -1.18 -16.56 22.83
N GLY A 485 -0.39 -17.44 22.21
CA GLY A 485 -0.77 -18.23 21.01
C GLY A 485 0.07 -17.96 19.76
N PHE A 486 -0.31 -18.57 18.63
CA PHE A 486 0.44 -18.55 17.36
C PHE A 486 0.49 -17.19 16.64
N SER A 487 -0.30 -16.21 17.09
CA SER A 487 -0.28 -14.84 16.56
C SER A 487 -0.58 -13.86 17.70
N PRO A 488 0.41 -13.59 18.57
CA PRO A 488 0.29 -12.68 19.69
C PRO A 488 -0.19 -11.30 19.22
N ARG A 489 -1.15 -10.71 19.93
CA ARG A 489 -1.63 -9.34 19.70
C ARG A 489 -1.37 -8.48 20.92
N PRO A 490 -1.07 -7.17 20.72
CA PRO A 490 -0.99 -6.25 21.85
C PRO A 490 -2.34 -6.21 22.58
N ARG A 491 -2.30 -6.21 23.91
CA ARG A 491 -3.49 -6.16 24.76
C ARG A 491 -3.96 -4.72 24.93
N ILE A 492 -4.71 -4.30 23.93
CA ILE A 492 -5.28 -2.95 23.80
C ILE A 492 -6.78 -3.09 23.59
N SER A 493 -7.57 -2.30 24.32
CA SER A 493 -9.03 -2.25 24.21
C SER A 493 -9.50 -0.81 24.09
N ALA A 494 -10.19 -0.47 23.00
CA ALA A 494 -10.77 0.85 22.81
C ALA A 494 -12.23 0.90 23.25
N GLY A 495 -12.71 2.09 23.60
CA GLY A 495 -14.15 2.34 23.77
C GLY A 495 -14.95 2.23 22.46
N PRO A 496 -16.26 2.53 22.50
CA PRO A 496 -17.11 2.54 21.31
C PRO A 496 -16.55 3.42 20.20
N ALA A 497 -16.50 2.88 18.98
CA ALA A 497 -15.89 3.57 17.84
C ALA A 497 -16.66 4.85 17.46
N LEU A 498 -15.92 5.96 17.39
CA LEU A 498 -16.42 7.21 16.81
C LEU A 498 -16.66 7.05 15.30
N ALA A 499 -17.75 7.63 14.79
CA ALA A 499 -18.08 7.57 13.37
C ALA A 499 -17.10 8.40 12.51
N LEU A 500 -17.01 8.04 11.22
CA LEU A 500 -16.23 8.80 10.25
C LEU A 500 -16.84 10.20 10.05
N GLY A 501 -15.99 11.21 9.95
CA GLY A 501 -16.39 12.62 9.86
C GLY A 501 -16.54 13.32 11.22
N TRP A 502 -16.50 12.58 12.34
CA TRP A 502 -16.70 13.14 13.68
C TRP A 502 -15.38 13.39 14.42
N THR A 503 -15.47 14.30 15.39
CA THR A 503 -14.39 14.66 16.34
C THR A 503 -14.83 14.36 17.77
N SER A 504 -13.89 14.32 18.72
CA SER A 504 -14.19 13.97 20.11
C SER A 504 -13.14 14.51 21.05
N ASP A 505 -13.54 14.97 22.23
CA ASP A 505 -12.65 15.28 23.34
C ASP A 505 -12.62 14.15 24.38
N ALA A 506 -13.44 13.10 24.23
CA ALA A 506 -13.70 12.10 25.27
C ALA A 506 -13.58 10.66 24.76
N GLU A 507 -12.45 10.33 24.11
CA GLU A 507 -12.12 8.96 23.73
C GLU A 507 -11.27 8.26 24.78
N TRP A 508 -11.44 6.95 24.88
CA TRP A 508 -10.80 6.11 25.90
C TRP A 508 -10.16 4.88 25.30
N ILE A 509 -9.00 4.51 25.83
CA ILE A 509 -8.29 3.28 25.50
C ILE A 509 -7.63 2.69 26.74
N ASP A 510 -7.80 1.38 26.93
CA ASP A 510 -7.12 0.60 27.95
C ASP A 510 -5.95 -0.14 27.32
N VAL A 511 -4.79 -0.07 27.96
CA VAL A 511 -3.56 -0.76 27.53
C VAL A 511 -3.01 -1.54 28.72
N GLU A 512 -2.80 -2.85 28.56
CA GLU A 512 -2.12 -3.64 29.58
C GLU A 512 -0.60 -3.50 29.45
N LEU A 513 0.05 -3.00 30.50
CA LEU A 513 1.47 -2.68 30.51
C LEU A 513 2.23 -3.51 31.55
N ALA A 514 3.45 -3.94 31.24
CA ALA A 514 4.27 -4.72 32.17
C ALA A 514 4.69 -3.89 33.41
N GLY A 515 4.64 -4.54 34.57
CA GLY A 515 5.04 -3.96 35.86
C GLY A 515 4.04 -2.94 36.43
N SER A 516 4.47 -2.22 37.46
CA SER A 516 3.67 -1.19 38.16
C SER A 516 3.79 0.19 37.49
N TRP A 517 2.70 0.95 37.51
CA TRP A 517 2.60 2.29 36.90
C TRP A 517 2.12 3.34 37.92
N PRO A 518 2.99 3.79 38.83
CA PRO A 518 2.67 4.88 39.75
C PRO A 518 2.50 6.21 39.00
N GLU A 519 1.88 7.19 39.66
CA GLU A 519 1.53 8.50 39.09
C GLU A 519 2.69 9.20 38.37
N GLN A 520 3.89 9.18 38.93
CA GLN A 520 5.07 9.79 38.30
C GLN A 520 5.43 9.15 36.95
N ARG A 521 5.27 7.83 36.81
CA ARG A 521 5.54 7.09 35.56
C ARG A 521 4.44 7.35 34.53
N LEU A 522 3.18 7.45 34.98
CA LEU A 522 2.04 7.80 34.13
C LEU A 522 2.15 9.22 33.57
N ALA A 523 2.61 10.18 34.39
CA ALA A 523 2.87 11.54 33.95
C ALA A 523 4.00 11.62 32.90
N GLY A 524 5.04 10.79 33.04
CA GLY A 524 6.08 10.61 32.02
C GLY A 524 5.51 10.07 30.70
N LEU A 525 4.74 8.98 30.80
CA LEU A 525 4.06 8.37 29.65
C LEU A 525 3.19 9.38 28.88
N LEU A 526 2.36 10.17 29.58
CA LEU A 526 1.52 11.19 28.92
C LEU A 526 2.33 12.21 28.13
N ARG A 527 3.47 12.69 28.67
CA ARG A 527 4.35 13.62 27.95
C ARG A 527 4.96 12.97 26.71
N ASP A 528 5.44 11.74 26.85
CA ASP A 528 6.09 11.03 25.75
C ASP A 528 5.07 10.71 24.63
N LEU A 529 3.86 10.28 24.98
CA LEU A 529 2.77 10.04 24.03
C LEU A 529 2.43 11.31 23.25
N ASN A 530 2.23 12.44 23.91
CA ASN A 530 1.89 13.70 23.24
C ASN A 530 3.04 14.25 22.37
N THR A 531 4.28 13.86 22.64
CA THR A 531 5.43 14.25 21.80
C THR A 531 5.51 13.44 20.51
N HIS A 532 4.97 12.21 20.50
CA HIS A 532 5.14 11.26 19.39
C HIS A 532 3.85 10.95 18.64
N VAL A 533 2.67 11.25 19.18
CA VAL A 533 1.39 10.99 18.52
C VAL A 533 1.17 11.94 17.34
N ALA A 534 0.43 11.50 16.32
CA ALA A 534 0.12 12.34 15.19
C ALA A 534 -0.65 13.63 15.57
N PRO A 535 -0.39 14.75 14.88
CA PRO A 535 -1.12 16.00 15.08
C PRO A 535 -2.63 15.82 14.97
N GLY A 536 -3.37 16.37 15.93
CA GLY A 536 -4.82 16.21 16.04
C GLY A 536 -5.25 15.11 17.02
N ILE A 537 -4.32 14.36 17.62
CA ILE A 537 -4.57 13.57 18.83
C ILE A 537 -3.91 14.27 20.01
N THR A 538 -4.58 14.29 21.16
CA THR A 538 -3.98 14.76 22.41
C THR A 538 -4.40 13.85 23.54
N PHE A 539 -3.43 13.22 24.20
CA PHE A 539 -3.66 12.45 25.42
C PHE A 539 -3.76 13.39 26.61
N THR A 540 -4.84 13.29 27.36
CA THR A 540 -5.18 14.22 28.45
C THR A 540 -5.08 13.58 29.82
N VAL A 541 -5.31 12.27 29.93
CA VAL A 541 -5.27 11.57 31.22
C VAL A 541 -4.71 10.15 31.08
N ALA A 542 -4.04 9.69 32.14
CA ALA A 542 -3.52 8.34 32.28
C ALA A 542 -3.70 7.88 33.73
N ALA A 543 -4.38 6.75 33.93
CA ALA A 543 -4.62 6.19 35.26
C ALA A 543 -4.37 4.68 35.27
N ALA A 544 -3.76 4.19 36.35
CA ALA A 544 -3.67 2.77 36.62
C ALA A 544 -5.03 2.26 37.14
N MET A 545 -5.55 1.21 36.52
CA MET A 545 -6.84 0.63 36.85
C MET A 545 -6.69 -0.57 37.80
N PRO A 546 -7.71 -0.85 38.64
CA PRO A 546 -7.72 -2.05 39.46
C PRO A 546 -7.76 -3.33 38.60
N PRO A 547 -7.32 -4.50 39.11
CA PRO A 547 -7.21 -5.74 38.34
C PRO A 547 -8.49 -6.26 37.68
N LYS A 548 -9.66 -5.83 38.16
CA LYS A 548 -10.98 -6.21 37.62
C LYS A 548 -11.73 -4.95 37.18
N VAL A 549 -11.23 -4.32 36.12
CA VAL A 549 -11.89 -3.17 35.49
C VAL A 549 -12.93 -3.65 34.48
N GLU A 550 -14.06 -2.94 34.41
CA GLU A 550 -15.07 -3.17 33.39
C GLU A 550 -14.56 -2.74 32.00
N SER A 551 -14.99 -3.46 30.95
CA SER A 551 -14.73 -3.11 29.55
C SER A 551 -15.23 -1.71 29.22
N LEU A 552 -14.43 -0.91 28.51
CA LEU A 552 -14.84 0.41 28.03
C LEU A 552 -16.10 0.37 27.16
N VAL A 553 -16.35 -0.73 26.44
CA VAL A 553 -17.51 -0.87 25.56
C VAL A 553 -18.82 -0.99 26.35
N THR A 554 -18.80 -1.63 27.51
CA THR A 554 -19.97 -1.75 28.40
C THR A 554 -20.03 -0.60 29.39
N GLY A 555 -18.87 -0.14 29.87
CA GLY A 555 -18.77 0.90 30.87
C GLY A 555 -19.13 2.30 30.37
N ILE A 556 -19.03 2.62 29.07
CA ILE A 556 -19.42 3.94 28.53
C ILE A 556 -20.93 3.96 28.23
N GLU A 557 -21.72 4.33 29.24
CA GLU A 557 -23.18 4.26 29.18
C GLU A 557 -23.81 5.41 28.41
N VAL A 558 -23.31 6.63 28.62
CA VAL A 558 -23.88 7.86 28.07
C VAL A 558 -22.77 8.73 27.51
N SER A 559 -23.02 9.35 26.35
CA SER A 559 -22.13 10.34 25.75
C SER A 559 -22.88 11.61 25.37
N THR A 560 -22.21 12.75 25.49
CA THR A 560 -22.73 14.06 25.12
C THR A 560 -22.08 14.53 23.84
N TYR A 561 -22.89 14.99 22.89
CA TYR A 561 -22.47 15.43 21.56
C TYR A 561 -22.98 16.84 21.28
N VAL A 562 -22.20 17.57 20.48
CA VAL A 562 -22.63 18.81 19.82
C VAL A 562 -22.68 18.55 18.32
N ALA A 563 -23.79 18.94 17.70
CA ALA A 563 -23.97 18.91 16.26
C ALA A 563 -24.09 20.34 15.71
N GLN A 564 -23.43 20.58 14.59
CA GLN A 564 -23.47 21.83 13.82
C GLN A 564 -23.89 21.52 12.38
N PHE A 565 -24.59 22.48 11.77
CA PHE A 565 -25.19 22.36 10.43
C PHE A 565 -24.57 23.38 9.46
N PRO A 566 -23.53 23.00 8.68
CA PRO A 566 -22.82 23.95 7.81
C PRO A 566 -23.65 24.49 6.63
N ARG A 567 -23.59 25.80 6.38
CA ARG A 567 -24.13 26.40 5.15
C ARG A 567 -23.19 26.20 3.96
N PRO A 568 -23.70 26.07 2.71
CA PRO A 568 -25.11 26.16 2.32
C PRO A 568 -25.86 24.83 2.36
N SER A 569 -25.19 23.73 2.75
CA SER A 569 -25.78 22.37 2.73
C SER A 569 -27.02 22.24 3.62
N PHE A 570 -27.12 23.06 4.66
CA PHE A 570 -28.28 23.13 5.54
C PHE A 570 -28.85 24.56 5.54
N ASP A 571 -30.12 24.70 5.14
CA ASP A 571 -30.91 25.90 5.40
C ASP A 571 -31.73 25.73 6.68
N THR A 572 -31.01 25.43 7.77
CA THR A 572 -31.62 25.25 9.09
C THR A 572 -31.65 26.58 9.81
N SER A 573 -32.80 26.92 10.39
CA SER A 573 -32.94 28.07 11.29
C SER A 573 -33.01 27.58 12.74
N LEU A 574 -32.55 28.41 13.68
CA LEU A 574 -32.71 28.17 15.11
C LEU A 574 -34.15 27.78 15.49
N GLY A 575 -35.16 28.39 14.86
CA GLY A 575 -36.58 28.07 15.06
C GLY A 575 -36.95 26.65 14.62
N MET A 576 -36.47 26.22 13.45
CA MET A 576 -36.69 24.86 12.93
C MET A 576 -36.04 23.81 13.84
N LEU A 577 -34.77 24.01 14.22
CA LEU A 577 -34.05 23.11 15.12
C LEU A 577 -34.77 23.01 16.47
N THR A 578 -35.23 24.16 17.00
CA THR A 578 -35.93 24.21 18.30
C THR A 578 -37.24 23.43 18.22
N GLN A 579 -38.04 23.65 17.17
CA GLN A 579 -39.30 22.93 16.97
C GLN A 579 -39.08 21.42 16.84
N ALA A 580 -38.08 20.99 16.07
CA ALA A 580 -37.75 19.57 15.91
C ALA A 580 -37.32 18.92 17.24
N SER A 581 -36.49 19.61 18.03
CA SER A 581 -36.06 19.12 19.35
C SER A 581 -37.25 18.95 20.32
N VAL A 582 -38.15 19.94 20.39
CA VAL A 582 -39.34 19.91 21.24
C VAL A 582 -40.28 18.77 20.79
N ALA A 583 -40.52 18.64 19.49
CA ALA A 583 -41.37 17.60 18.94
C ALA A 583 -40.81 16.20 19.21
N PHE A 584 -39.49 16.00 19.03
CA PHE A 584 -38.82 14.73 19.31
C PHE A 584 -38.91 14.35 20.79
N VAL A 585 -38.63 15.29 21.69
CA VAL A 585 -38.64 15.05 23.14
C VAL A 585 -40.05 14.72 23.65
N ALA A 586 -41.07 15.39 23.10
CA ALA A 586 -42.48 15.19 23.45
C ALA A 586 -43.10 13.90 22.86
N ALA A 587 -42.48 13.31 21.83
CA ALA A 587 -42.98 12.09 21.22
C ALA A 587 -42.90 10.90 22.21
N PRO A 588 -43.96 10.07 22.33
CA PRO A 588 -43.95 8.90 23.21
C PRO A 588 -43.05 7.77 22.69
N SER A 589 -42.80 7.73 21.38
CA SER A 589 -41.98 6.74 20.69
C SER A 589 -41.44 7.32 19.38
N VAL A 590 -40.20 7.00 19.02
CA VAL A 590 -39.59 7.37 17.73
C VAL A 590 -38.88 6.15 17.18
N VAL A 591 -39.47 5.49 16.18
CA VAL A 591 -38.96 4.22 15.64
C VAL A 591 -38.13 4.47 14.38
N ILE A 592 -36.91 3.92 14.37
CA ILE A 592 -36.07 3.87 13.16
C ILE A 592 -35.82 2.42 12.73
N VAL A 593 -35.47 2.24 11.47
CA VAL A 593 -35.10 0.93 10.91
C VAL A 593 -33.58 0.84 10.79
N ARG A 594 -32.96 -0.15 11.45
CA ARG A 594 -31.55 -0.51 11.23
C ARG A 594 -31.45 -1.72 10.32
N GLU A 595 -30.61 -1.63 9.29
CA GLU A 595 -30.27 -2.76 8.44
C GLU A 595 -28.84 -3.26 8.74
N ARG A 596 -28.70 -4.55 9.04
CA ARG A 596 -27.39 -5.18 9.25
C ARG A 596 -27.36 -6.55 8.60
N LYS A 597 -26.42 -6.77 7.67
CA LYS A 597 -26.29 -8.03 6.90
C LYS A 597 -27.62 -8.47 6.26
N GLY A 598 -28.36 -7.51 5.68
CA GLY A 598 -29.65 -7.75 5.02
C GLY A 598 -30.84 -8.03 5.96
N ARG A 599 -30.65 -7.95 7.29
CA ARG A 599 -31.76 -8.04 8.26
C ARG A 599 -32.15 -6.65 8.71
N ARG A 600 -33.44 -6.35 8.65
CA ARG A 600 -34.04 -5.11 9.15
C ARG A 600 -34.57 -5.31 10.56
N ARG A 601 -34.31 -4.35 11.44
CA ARG A 601 -34.82 -4.31 12.81
C ARG A 601 -35.34 -2.92 13.10
N GLU A 602 -36.58 -2.86 13.58
CA GLU A 602 -37.17 -1.64 14.13
C GLU A 602 -36.70 -1.44 15.58
N ILE A 603 -36.30 -0.21 15.88
CA ILE A 603 -35.81 0.18 17.21
C ILE A 603 -36.44 1.52 17.56
N ASP A 604 -37.10 1.57 18.72
CA ASP A 604 -37.50 2.83 19.32
C ASP A 604 -36.29 3.52 19.94
N ILE A 605 -35.91 4.68 19.40
CA ILE A 605 -34.76 5.45 19.85
C ILE A 605 -35.14 6.52 20.87
N ARG A 606 -36.42 6.83 21.07
CA ARG A 606 -36.83 7.84 22.07
C ARG A 606 -36.24 7.56 23.45
N PRO A 607 -36.33 6.36 24.05
CA PRO A 607 -35.80 6.13 25.40
C PRO A 607 -34.27 6.23 25.49
N LEU A 608 -33.56 6.29 24.36
CA LEU A 608 -32.10 6.37 24.28
C LEU A 608 -31.58 7.81 24.21
N VAL A 609 -32.47 8.80 24.16
CA VAL A 609 -32.15 10.24 24.11
C VAL A 609 -32.50 10.88 25.45
N HIS A 610 -31.48 11.19 26.26
CA HIS A 610 -31.64 11.85 27.55
C HIS A 610 -31.82 13.36 27.40
N GLU A 611 -31.14 13.95 26.41
CA GLU A 611 -31.21 15.38 26.11
C GLU A 611 -31.15 15.60 24.61
N PHE A 612 -31.98 16.52 24.13
CA PHE A 612 -31.92 17.07 22.78
C PHE A 612 -32.34 18.54 22.90
N ALA A 613 -31.33 19.42 22.92
CA ALA A 613 -31.50 20.85 23.14
C ALA A 613 -30.78 21.65 22.06
N VAL A 614 -31.36 22.79 21.69
CA VAL A 614 -30.73 23.75 20.78
C VAL A 614 -30.07 24.85 21.60
N VAL A 615 -28.81 25.11 21.30
CA VAL A 615 -27.97 26.11 21.96
C VAL A 615 -27.74 27.28 20.98
N ALA A 616 -27.24 28.42 21.47
CA ALA A 616 -26.94 29.58 20.65
C ALA A 616 -26.04 29.25 19.44
N GLY A 617 -26.33 29.82 18.27
CA GLY A 617 -25.50 29.70 17.07
C GLY A 617 -25.76 28.46 16.20
N ASP A 618 -27.00 27.92 16.19
CA ASP A 618 -27.40 26.71 15.45
C ASP A 618 -26.64 25.43 15.89
N GLU A 619 -26.15 25.39 17.13
CA GLU A 619 -25.58 24.19 17.75
C GLU A 619 -26.68 23.36 18.44
N VAL A 620 -26.64 22.03 18.28
CA VAL A 620 -27.55 21.10 18.95
C VAL A 620 -26.77 20.22 19.91
N VAL A 621 -27.17 20.17 21.17
CA VAL A 621 -26.63 19.26 22.19
C VAL A 621 -27.50 18.00 22.26
N LEU A 622 -26.85 16.84 22.19
CA LEU A 622 -27.49 15.53 22.34
C LEU A 622 -26.79 14.73 23.43
N ARG A 623 -27.53 14.28 24.45
CA ARG A 623 -27.04 13.34 25.47
C ARG A 623 -27.69 11.98 25.25
N LEU A 624 -26.89 10.98 24.88
CA LEU A 624 -27.38 9.75 24.28
C LEU A 624 -26.84 8.50 24.98
N THR A 625 -27.66 7.46 25.09
CA THR A 625 -27.19 6.14 25.52
C THR A 625 -26.27 5.52 24.46
N THR A 626 -25.08 5.12 24.88
CA THR A 626 -24.01 4.54 24.04
C THR A 626 -23.62 3.11 24.42
N ALA A 627 -24.23 2.53 25.46
CA ALA A 627 -24.00 1.15 25.88
C ALA A 627 -24.31 0.13 24.77
N SER A 628 -23.56 -0.97 24.73
CA SER A 628 -23.54 -1.92 23.60
C SER A 628 -24.86 -2.64 23.29
N GLU A 629 -25.75 -2.78 24.26
CA GLU A 629 -27.04 -3.47 24.06
C GLU A 629 -28.17 -2.54 23.59
N GLN A 630 -28.06 -1.24 23.89
CA GLN A 630 -29.04 -0.21 23.55
C GLN A 630 -28.33 1.12 23.26
N SER A 631 -27.86 1.31 22.03
CA SER A 631 -27.15 2.54 21.61
C SER A 631 -27.94 3.30 20.55
N VAL A 632 -27.82 4.64 20.54
CA VAL A 632 -28.27 5.50 19.43
C VAL A 632 -27.17 6.49 19.03
N LYS A 633 -27.05 6.76 17.73
CA LYS A 633 -26.10 7.74 17.19
C LYS A 633 -26.74 9.12 17.05
N PRO A 634 -26.01 10.22 17.28
CA PRO A 634 -26.46 11.57 16.96
C PRO A 634 -27.07 11.70 15.56
N SER A 635 -26.41 11.13 14.55
CA SER A 635 -26.90 11.14 13.16
C SER A 635 -28.26 10.48 12.96
N GLU A 636 -28.58 9.43 13.74
CA GLU A 636 -29.87 8.75 13.67
C GLU A 636 -30.97 9.60 14.31
N VAL A 637 -30.68 10.23 15.45
CA VAL A 637 -31.60 11.15 16.12
C VAL A 637 -31.89 12.36 15.24
N LEU A 638 -30.84 12.99 14.70
CA LEU A 638 -30.97 14.19 13.86
C LEU A 638 -31.69 13.89 12.55
N ARG A 639 -31.40 12.76 11.89
CA ARG A 639 -32.13 12.35 10.69
C ARG A 639 -33.62 12.16 10.97
N ALA A 640 -33.96 11.46 12.06
CA ALA A 640 -35.36 11.19 12.41
C ALA A 640 -36.11 12.47 12.84
N ALA A 641 -35.45 13.38 13.55
CA ALA A 641 -36.08 14.60 14.05
C ALA A 641 -36.29 15.69 12.99
N LEU A 642 -35.37 15.77 12.02
CA LEU A 642 -35.36 16.82 11.00
C LEU A 642 -35.80 16.32 9.61
N ASP A 643 -36.16 15.04 9.49
CA ASP A 643 -36.53 14.38 8.23
C ASP A 643 -35.50 14.60 7.11
N LEU A 644 -34.21 14.43 7.45
CA LEU A 644 -33.11 14.72 6.53
C LEU A 644 -32.92 13.61 5.49
N ASP A 645 -32.62 14.04 4.26
CA ASP A 645 -32.12 13.17 3.21
C ASP A 645 -30.83 12.47 3.65
N GLU A 646 -30.69 11.20 3.25
CA GLU A 646 -29.55 10.36 3.64
C GLU A 646 -28.20 10.94 3.19
N GLY A 647 -28.18 11.64 2.05
CA GLY A 647 -26.98 12.31 1.53
C GLY A 647 -26.52 13.52 2.34
N LEU A 648 -27.40 14.12 3.16
CA LEU A 648 -27.05 15.29 4.00
C LEU A 648 -26.46 14.86 5.34
N VAL A 649 -26.82 13.70 5.87
CA VAL A 649 -26.39 13.22 7.20
C VAL A 649 -24.86 13.25 7.38
N PRO A 650 -24.02 12.83 6.40
CA PRO A 650 -22.56 12.92 6.52
C PRO A 650 -22.00 14.34 6.58
N LEU A 651 -22.78 15.37 6.22
CA LEU A 651 -22.37 16.77 6.22
C LEU A 651 -22.57 17.46 7.58
N ILE A 652 -23.32 16.83 8.49
CA ILE A 652 -23.49 17.31 9.86
C ILE A 652 -22.16 17.18 10.58
N LYS A 653 -21.65 18.28 11.14
CA LYS A 653 -20.44 18.24 11.97
C LYS A 653 -20.82 17.81 13.38
N ILE A 654 -20.35 16.66 13.81
CA ILE A 654 -20.64 16.11 15.13
C ILE A 654 -19.34 16.00 15.94
N HIS A 655 -19.37 16.56 17.14
CA HIS A 655 -18.27 16.54 18.09
C HIS A 655 -18.75 15.92 19.41
N LYS A 656 -18.03 14.94 19.94
CA LYS A 656 -18.33 14.30 21.23
C LYS A 656 -17.58 15.02 22.36
N LEU A 657 -18.32 15.66 23.27
CA LEU A 657 -17.75 16.42 24.38
C LEU A 657 -17.35 15.52 25.55
N GLU A 658 -18.22 14.57 25.89
CA GLU A 658 -18.09 13.80 27.12
C GLU A 658 -18.51 12.34 26.93
N ALA A 659 -17.95 11.47 27.76
CA ALA A 659 -18.32 10.06 27.86
C ALA A 659 -18.36 9.66 29.34
N THR A 660 -19.55 9.34 29.84
CA THR A 660 -19.77 8.95 31.25
C THR A 660 -19.55 7.45 31.43
N LEU A 661 -18.74 7.09 32.43
CA LEU A 661 -18.49 5.70 32.83
C LEU A 661 -19.43 5.26 33.95
N ALA A 662 -20.02 4.06 33.84
CA ALA A 662 -21.05 3.51 34.73
C ALA A 662 -20.68 3.54 36.23
N SER A 663 -19.41 3.25 36.55
CA SER A 663 -18.99 3.01 37.93
C SER A 663 -18.43 4.23 38.66
N GLY A 664 -18.26 5.37 37.99
CA GLY A 664 -17.50 6.50 38.55
C GLY A 664 -16.01 6.20 38.84
N ASP A 665 -15.53 4.98 38.56
CA ASP A 665 -14.15 4.52 38.83
C ASP A 665 -13.15 4.89 37.72
N GLY A 666 -13.57 5.70 36.74
CA GLY A 666 -12.67 6.23 35.73
C GLY A 666 -12.00 7.52 36.20
N PRO A 667 -10.76 7.81 35.79
CA PRO A 667 -10.25 9.17 35.92
C PRO A 667 -11.25 10.11 35.25
N THR A 668 -11.68 11.16 35.93
CA THR A 668 -12.47 12.20 35.29
C THR A 668 -11.58 12.86 34.26
N MET A 669 -11.98 12.79 32.99
CA MET A 669 -11.60 13.83 32.02
C MET A 669 -12.26 15.07 32.58
N GLY A 670 -11.57 15.78 33.48
CA GLY A 670 -12.06 17.05 34.00
C GLY A 670 -12.53 17.82 32.79
N ALA A 671 -13.83 18.14 32.77
CA ALA A 671 -14.47 18.86 31.69
C ALA A 671 -13.47 19.94 31.26
N LEU A 672 -12.96 19.83 30.03
CA LEU A 672 -12.30 20.95 29.40
C LEU A 672 -13.40 22.00 29.36
N ALA A 673 -13.43 22.83 30.41
CA ALA A 673 -14.25 24.00 30.42
C ALA A 673 -13.88 24.71 29.13
N ARG A 674 -14.86 24.96 28.27
CA ARG A 674 -14.78 25.87 27.12
C ARG A 674 -14.38 27.30 27.54
N ALA A 675 -13.83 27.51 28.73
CA ALA A 675 -13.19 28.72 29.20
C ALA A 675 -11.67 28.51 29.08
N GLU A 676 -11.13 28.83 27.91
CA GLU A 676 -9.71 29.16 27.59
C GLU A 676 -9.24 28.70 26.18
N VAL A 677 -10.14 28.24 25.30
CA VAL A 677 -9.90 28.27 23.84
C VAL A 677 -10.32 29.64 23.26
N THR A 678 -9.81 30.70 23.88
CA THR A 678 -9.70 32.05 23.31
C THR A 678 -8.30 32.56 23.67
N GLY A 679 -7.30 31.85 23.18
CA GLY A 679 -5.89 32.09 23.51
C GLY A 679 -4.95 31.49 22.47
N PHE A 680 -5.37 31.39 21.21
CA PHE A 680 -4.41 31.37 20.11
C PHE A 680 -4.21 32.80 19.67
N GLU A 681 -3.12 33.40 20.16
CA GLU A 681 -2.50 34.54 19.52
C GLU A 681 -2.39 34.26 18.02
N THR A 682 -2.87 35.20 17.24
CA THR A 682 -2.60 35.35 15.82
C THR A 682 -1.09 35.46 15.62
N ARG A 683 -0.41 34.32 15.39
CA ARG A 683 0.89 34.31 14.71
C ARG A 683 0.66 34.24 13.21
N ASP A 684 0.71 35.43 12.62
CA ASP A 684 1.10 35.74 11.25
C ASP A 684 0.49 34.91 10.12
N THR A 685 -0.76 35.22 9.79
CA THR A 685 -1.20 35.19 8.39
C THR A 685 -0.74 36.46 7.67
N ASN A 686 0.56 36.59 7.42
CA ASN A 686 1.08 37.47 6.38
C ASN A 686 1.33 36.65 5.11
N TYR A 687 0.25 36.17 4.50
CA TYR A 687 0.19 36.01 3.06
C TYR A 687 -0.90 36.96 2.57
N SER A 688 -0.44 38.15 2.20
CA SER A 688 -1.24 39.27 1.73
C SER A 688 -2.22 38.86 0.64
N GLN A 689 -3.48 39.24 0.83
CA GLN A 689 -4.42 39.48 -0.25
C GLN A 689 -3.80 40.46 -1.25
N GLN A 690 -3.73 40.06 -2.53
CA GLN A 690 -3.82 41.00 -3.64
C GLN A 690 -5.11 40.69 -4.41
N PRO A 691 -5.91 41.71 -4.79
CA PRO A 691 -7.18 41.52 -5.45
C PRO A 691 -6.98 41.22 -6.94
N ALA A 692 -7.85 40.37 -7.48
CA ALA A 692 -8.01 40.20 -8.90
C ALA A 692 -8.33 41.56 -9.57
N ARG A 693 -7.49 41.98 -10.51
CA ARG A 693 -7.81 43.01 -11.51
C ARG A 693 -7.35 42.57 -12.89
N ASP A 694 -8.35 42.40 -13.74
CA ASP A 694 -8.43 42.63 -15.18
C ASP A 694 -7.18 42.60 -16.07
N ALA A 695 -7.39 41.91 -17.18
CA ALA A 695 -6.69 42.02 -18.45
C ALA A 695 -6.42 43.47 -18.88
N ARG A 696 -5.15 43.76 -19.21
CA ARG A 696 -4.68 44.47 -20.42
C ARG A 696 -3.15 44.61 -20.38
N GLY A 697 -2.52 44.55 -21.56
CA GLY A 697 -1.08 44.37 -21.74
C GLY A 697 -0.16 45.57 -21.42
N TYR A 698 0.96 45.62 -22.16
CA TYR A 698 2.15 46.50 -22.07
C TYR A 698 3.32 45.84 -21.30
N SER A 699 4.37 45.36 -21.99
CA SER A 699 5.50 46.10 -22.60
C SER A 699 6.57 46.54 -21.59
N GLY A 700 7.81 46.12 -21.85
CA GLY A 700 9.07 46.83 -21.62
C GLY A 700 9.31 47.61 -20.32
N GLY A 701 10.37 47.24 -19.59
CA GLY A 701 11.00 48.15 -18.63
C GLY A 701 12.00 47.47 -17.69
N ARG A 702 13.29 47.67 -17.96
CA ARG A 702 14.44 47.33 -17.10
C ARG A 702 14.34 48.02 -15.72
N SER A 703 14.90 47.40 -14.68
CA SER A 703 16.06 47.92 -13.90
C SER A 703 16.22 47.25 -12.51
N THR A 704 17.44 46.75 -12.26
CA THR A 704 18.30 46.82 -11.04
C THR A 704 17.67 46.62 -9.65
N CYS A 705 18.15 45.79 -8.72
CA CYS A 705 19.45 45.14 -8.46
C CYS A 705 19.23 43.73 -7.91
#